data_AF-A0A9C8P5N9-F1
#
_entry.id   AF-A0A9C8P5N9-F1
#
_cell.length_a   1.000
_cell.length_b   1.000
_cell.length_c   1.000
_cell.angle_alpha   90.00
_cell.angle_beta   90.00
_cell.angle_gamma   90.00
#
_symmetry.space_group_name_H-M   'P 1'
#
loop_
_entity.id
_entity.type
_entity.pdbx_description
1 polymer ?
#
loop_
_entity_poly.entity_id
_entity_poly.type
_entity_poly.pdbx_seq_one_letter_code
_entity_poly.pdbx_strand_id
1 'polypeptide(L)'
;MSSFLNVLIFGSCVSRDFFEITAEKKIKLVDYYARSSFASISASPIKDDDLTERVESKWQRSMIERDLGKNIIKDLEVKDFDIILVDFIDERFNLAKVFSSVCTISTEYKKYQNKSKYKSIAFDSDEKFELWKAGIDKFLSTLIKINALDKLRVSKVYWATEIEGEGRFSDEYYDYIKRNNIMLDKMYLYLEEKVNINQFIFYPEKTLMAAQKHKWGVQPFHYVNDFYFYTKKSLEINVVTSREKENIKSNAGKVFPDLLSAYRSVKVGEFFINKDGVMYPFKWDMTKGKNSPIIFFTPGRTIRGKPMPVFQRSRYFEFLKEYNCISCFDPTLFKDSEMNLAWFQGEKKRFYALEIASLWKEFVKVMNFDPTKILYYGSSGGGILGFYLAKNTPNSTLYMSNVQTDVRHYDPKTLKKLIEVSFDNDSGYVEQAGDKQNRFTINGHSGPFHLIYSQNKVDNFHYEHHYKKWRLSTELTYFKSVCFIEYEDVETGHGPLNTESEIGIIRAIIEGVDYSAFFPAHSIENIYPEKKKQDEKIINLKHYAYPDFELSFPINWNQDPYLSKNWKHNLNSLRWLHVFDKELKEKVIQDFYSFNIEKKIKNPYFNTRRGDHTISLRIEALIGFMEDFKELPSVLDKIEKILKNDVASLLKGDVYQINNHGLMADVAIIKAINAGVNFFPGLNDIVHDRLINTLSSMYDEEGVCLEHSISYQEYNLLILSEVKKILPAKSIALSVINRVVEKSREVLGFHLLKNKQYIPIGDSFRVPNEKILKETYGDNDSLEELLPFSSKVGTFFSKSGYFIYKSSDGLTHLSLVSGWHSHVHKQNDELSIFLYHKDHIIFDDPGYTEFRPWGEILELKSETWHSNFIVENKEWSDMVEKPSGSKIELISDSPLSVVAEHSRNKKLISSRNLIIEDNIILIKDCISGEDVSGEVTKHKFMISEVVAYINHNSVSLHSKTNDLEIAKIEAIGSGTWNIKEGKRVCSDRKVVEVCNLLVFTSFSKSKDFKVTLY
;
A
#
# COMPACT_ATOMS: atom_id res chain seq x y z
N MET A 1 -32.84 30.13 18.06
CA MET A 1 -31.93 30.89 17.19
C MET A 1 -30.85 29.93 16.72
N SER A 2 -30.71 29.67 15.42
CA SER A 2 -29.62 28.81 14.91
C SER A 2 -28.30 29.55 15.07
N SER A 3 -27.37 29.03 15.87
CA SER A 3 -26.02 29.59 15.96
C SER A 3 -25.29 29.35 14.63
N PHE A 4 -24.71 30.41 14.08
CA PHE A 4 -23.83 30.30 12.92
C PHE A 4 -22.49 29.73 13.36
N LEU A 5 -21.89 28.87 12.55
CA LEU A 5 -20.50 28.45 12.70
C LEU A 5 -19.58 29.61 12.28
N ASN A 6 -18.84 30.18 13.23
CA ASN A 6 -17.90 31.27 13.03
C ASN A 6 -16.53 30.73 12.57
N VAL A 7 -16.16 30.94 11.31
CA VAL A 7 -14.89 30.48 10.72
C VAL A 7 -13.94 31.66 10.51
N LEU A 8 -12.74 31.55 11.06
CA LEU A 8 -11.60 32.41 10.77
C LEU A 8 -10.73 31.72 9.71
N ILE A 9 -10.29 32.41 8.66
CA ILE A 9 -9.42 31.81 7.63
C ILE A 9 -8.05 32.47 7.66
N PHE A 10 -7.00 31.64 7.65
CA PHE A 10 -5.65 32.05 7.28
C PHE A 10 -5.16 31.19 6.12
N GLY A 11 -5.13 31.75 4.91
CA GLY A 11 -4.89 30.97 3.71
C GLY A 11 -5.33 31.71 2.45
N SER A 12 -5.71 30.96 1.42
CA SER A 12 -5.95 31.48 0.08
C SER A 12 -7.44 31.52 -0.29
N CYS A 13 -7.71 31.86 -1.56
CA CYS A 13 -9.05 31.76 -2.14
C CYS A 13 -9.63 30.35 -2.05
N VAL A 14 -8.79 29.31 -1.95
CA VAL A 14 -9.21 27.91 -1.85
C VAL A 14 -10.05 27.66 -0.60
N SER A 15 -9.66 28.23 0.54
CA SER A 15 -10.43 28.14 1.79
C SER A 15 -11.58 29.13 1.87
N ARG A 16 -11.59 30.21 1.06
CA ARG A 16 -12.65 31.23 1.10
C ARG A 16 -13.80 30.92 0.14
N ASP A 17 -13.52 30.41 -1.06
CA ASP A 17 -14.49 30.40 -2.16
C ASP A 17 -15.68 29.46 -1.92
N PHE A 18 -15.58 28.52 -0.97
CA PHE A 18 -16.71 27.68 -0.58
C PHE A 18 -17.89 28.47 0.03
N PHE A 19 -17.65 29.67 0.58
CA PHE A 19 -18.71 30.53 1.10
C PHE A 19 -19.68 31.01 0.01
N GLU A 20 -19.25 31.04 -1.25
CA GLU A 20 -20.05 31.56 -2.37
C GLU A 20 -20.88 30.48 -3.09
N ILE A 21 -20.60 29.20 -2.86
CA ILE A 21 -21.14 28.08 -3.66
C ILE A 21 -22.48 27.53 -3.10
N THR A 22 -23.01 28.09 -2.00
CA THR A 22 -24.23 27.55 -1.36
C THR A 22 -25.22 28.60 -0.83
N ALA A 23 -26.53 28.33 -0.99
CA ALA A 23 -27.62 29.22 -0.58
C ALA A 23 -27.94 29.19 0.94
N GLU A 24 -27.54 28.13 1.67
CA GLU A 24 -27.80 28.02 3.12
C GLU A 24 -26.67 28.63 3.97
N LYS A 25 -26.95 29.78 4.60
CA LYS A 25 -26.04 30.50 5.50
C LYS A 25 -26.05 29.90 6.91
N LYS A 26 -25.37 28.77 7.13
CA LYS A 26 -25.09 28.23 8.50
C LYS A 26 -23.66 28.50 8.97
N ILE A 27 -22.80 29.00 8.09
CA ILE A 27 -21.39 29.32 8.34
C ILE A 27 -21.21 30.82 8.10
N LYS A 28 -20.54 31.49 9.02
CA LYS A 28 -20.20 32.91 8.97
C LYS A 28 -18.68 33.06 8.96
N LEU A 29 -18.17 33.82 7.99
CA LEU A 29 -16.78 34.23 7.97
C LEU A 29 -16.55 35.31 9.05
N VAL A 30 -15.67 35.03 10.01
CA VAL A 30 -15.26 35.96 11.06
C VAL A 30 -14.27 36.98 10.51
N ASP A 31 -13.22 36.48 9.89
CA ASP A 31 -12.25 37.27 9.15
C ASP A 31 -11.44 36.35 8.21
N TYR A 32 -10.71 36.97 7.27
CA TYR A 32 -9.92 36.29 6.27
C TYR A 32 -8.55 36.99 6.10
N TYR A 33 -7.48 36.23 6.35
CA TYR A 33 -6.10 36.65 6.15
C TYR A 33 -5.60 36.04 4.85
N ALA A 34 -5.77 36.81 3.78
CA ALA A 34 -5.34 36.45 2.44
C ALA A 34 -3.91 36.90 2.19
N ARG A 35 -3.19 36.14 1.35
CA ARG A 35 -1.90 36.53 0.75
C ARG A 35 -0.81 36.84 1.78
N SER A 36 -0.87 36.16 2.91
CA SER A 36 0.13 36.19 3.97
C SER A 36 0.74 34.80 4.14
N SER A 37 2.06 34.72 4.10
CA SER A 37 2.81 33.49 4.36
C SER A 37 3.01 33.32 5.87
N PHE A 38 2.90 32.08 6.35
CA PHE A 38 3.29 31.73 7.73
C PHE A 38 4.74 32.12 8.02
N ALA A 39 5.62 32.07 7.01
CA ALA A 39 7.01 32.45 7.13
C ALA A 39 7.23 33.92 7.55
N SER A 40 6.22 34.78 7.36
CA SER A 40 6.30 36.18 7.75
C SER A 40 5.94 36.40 9.23
N ILE A 41 5.17 35.50 9.84
CA ILE A 41 4.50 35.67 11.16
C ILE A 41 5.48 35.81 12.34
N SER A 42 6.61 35.11 12.28
CA SER A 42 7.62 35.12 13.34
C SER A 42 8.48 36.38 13.32
N ALA A 43 8.50 37.13 12.21
CA ALA A 43 9.32 38.33 12.03
C ALA A 43 8.75 39.57 12.76
N SER A 44 9.57 40.62 12.87
CA SER A 44 9.16 41.89 13.47
C SER A 44 8.24 42.70 12.55
N PRO A 45 7.25 43.46 13.05
CA PRO A 45 6.41 44.31 12.20
C PRO A 45 7.21 45.31 11.37
N ILE A 46 6.76 45.56 10.14
CA ILE A 46 7.32 46.56 9.22
C ILE A 46 6.36 47.73 9.14
N LYS A 47 6.87 48.96 9.25
CA LYS A 47 6.10 50.19 9.07
C LYS A 47 6.45 50.83 7.72
N ASP A 48 5.49 50.88 6.80
CA ASP A 48 5.64 51.48 5.46
C ASP A 48 4.34 52.23 5.08
N ASP A 49 4.09 53.35 5.77
CA ASP A 49 2.87 54.16 5.61
C ASP A 49 2.73 54.66 4.15
N ASP A 50 3.85 55.07 3.54
CA ASP A 50 3.96 55.51 2.15
C ASP A 50 3.51 54.44 1.14
N LEU A 51 3.86 53.17 1.36
CA LEU A 51 3.33 52.07 0.55
C LEU A 51 1.81 51.94 0.70
N THR A 52 1.31 51.94 1.95
CA THR A 52 -0.10 51.68 2.23
C THR A 52 -1.02 52.80 1.74
N GLU A 53 -0.60 54.06 1.83
CA GLU A 53 -1.33 55.22 1.34
C GLU A 53 -1.53 55.19 -0.19
N ARG A 54 -0.55 54.65 -0.94
CA ARG A 54 -0.64 54.47 -2.40
C ARG A 54 -1.63 53.40 -2.84
N VAL A 55 -2.02 52.47 -1.98
CA VAL A 55 -2.92 51.37 -2.34
C VAL A 55 -4.35 51.86 -2.31
N GLU A 56 -4.97 52.12 -3.47
CA GLU A 56 -6.32 52.69 -3.56
C GLU A 56 -7.41 51.77 -2.99
N SER A 57 -7.31 50.45 -3.23
CA SER A 57 -8.30 49.49 -2.74
C SER A 57 -8.13 49.22 -1.25
N LYS A 58 -9.15 49.56 -0.46
CA LYS A 58 -9.17 49.30 1.00
C LYS A 58 -8.90 47.83 1.35
N TRP A 59 -9.40 46.90 0.54
CA TRP A 59 -9.20 45.47 0.74
C TRP A 59 -7.75 45.04 0.47
N GLN A 60 -7.18 45.49 -0.65
CA GLN A 60 -5.77 45.23 -0.99
C GLN A 60 -4.81 45.86 0.02
N ARG A 61 -5.13 47.08 0.47
CA ARG A 61 -4.37 47.80 1.50
C ARG A 61 -4.36 47.01 2.80
N SER A 62 -5.53 46.55 3.25
CA SER A 62 -5.64 45.77 4.48
C SER A 62 -4.85 44.46 4.44
N MET A 63 -4.72 43.79 3.30
CA MET A 63 -3.89 42.58 3.20
C MET A 63 -2.41 42.88 3.45
N ILE A 64 -1.90 43.94 2.82
CA ILE A 64 -0.51 44.39 2.98
C ILE A 64 -0.27 44.80 4.43
N GLU A 65 -1.13 45.66 4.99
CA GLU A 65 -1.01 46.13 6.38
C GLU A 65 -1.01 44.98 7.38
N ARG A 66 -1.88 43.96 7.19
CA ARG A 66 -1.97 42.81 8.10
C ARG A 66 -0.73 41.92 8.06
N ASP A 67 -0.13 41.71 6.87
CA ASP A 67 1.12 40.95 6.74
C ASP A 67 2.32 41.76 7.24
N LEU A 68 2.40 43.06 6.98
CA LEU A 68 3.46 43.92 7.52
C LEU A 68 3.38 44.04 9.04
N GLY A 69 2.17 44.15 9.60
CA GLY A 69 1.92 44.29 11.04
C GLY A 69 1.91 42.98 11.83
N LYS A 70 1.94 41.82 11.16
CA LYS A 70 1.84 40.46 11.76
C LYS A 70 0.56 40.24 12.57
N ASN A 71 -0.54 40.83 12.10
CA ASN A 71 -1.74 41.03 12.91
C ASN A 71 -2.43 39.73 13.32
N ILE A 72 -2.29 38.65 12.55
CA ILE A 72 -2.95 37.36 12.84
C ILE A 72 -2.69 36.88 14.28
N ILE A 73 -1.47 37.03 14.81
CA ILE A 73 -1.16 36.56 16.17
C ILE A 73 -1.97 37.31 17.23
N LYS A 74 -2.07 38.65 17.10
CA LYS A 74 -2.86 39.46 18.02
C LYS A 74 -4.36 39.22 17.83
N ASP A 75 -4.78 39.08 16.58
CA ASP A 75 -6.17 38.91 16.23
C ASP A 75 -6.74 37.55 16.68
N LEU A 76 -5.91 36.50 16.72
CA LEU A 76 -6.29 35.21 17.31
C LEU A 76 -6.66 35.32 18.79
N GLU A 77 -6.03 36.23 19.54
CA GLU A 77 -6.29 36.40 20.97
C GLU A 77 -7.59 37.16 21.26
N VAL A 78 -8.09 37.95 20.30
CA VAL A 78 -9.26 38.83 20.49
C VAL A 78 -10.51 38.43 19.69
N LYS A 79 -10.36 37.63 18.63
CA LYS A 79 -11.49 37.24 17.79
C LYS A 79 -12.17 35.99 18.31
N ASP A 80 -13.49 36.01 18.31
CA ASP A 80 -14.31 34.84 18.62
C ASP A 80 -14.56 34.02 17.35
N PHE A 81 -14.09 32.79 17.35
CA PHE A 81 -14.24 31.83 16.25
C PHE A 81 -14.42 30.41 16.80
N ASP A 82 -15.17 29.61 16.05
CA ASP A 82 -15.42 28.19 16.32
C ASP A 82 -14.41 27.31 15.58
N ILE A 83 -13.98 27.75 14.39
CA ILE A 83 -12.94 27.10 13.57
C ILE A 83 -11.93 28.13 13.09
N ILE A 84 -10.66 27.76 13.08
CA ILE A 84 -9.66 28.38 12.22
C ILE A 84 -9.28 27.43 11.07
N LEU A 85 -9.61 27.82 9.85
CA LEU A 85 -9.31 27.08 8.63
C LEU A 85 -8.03 27.61 8.01
N VAL A 86 -7.10 26.69 7.74
CA VAL A 86 -5.78 26.98 7.17
C VAL A 86 -5.58 26.19 5.88
N ASP A 87 -5.05 26.85 4.85
CA ASP A 87 -4.44 26.20 3.67
C ASP A 87 -3.09 26.83 3.35
N PHE A 88 -2.25 26.10 2.62
CA PHE A 88 -0.89 26.54 2.29
C PHE A 88 -0.73 27.00 0.84
N ILE A 89 -1.81 27.25 0.11
CA ILE A 89 -1.71 27.61 -1.32
C ILE A 89 -1.10 29.01 -1.50
N ASP A 90 -1.29 29.92 -0.55
CA ASP A 90 -0.62 31.23 -0.54
C ASP A 90 0.89 31.14 -0.22
N GLU A 91 1.40 29.97 0.19
CA GLU A 91 2.84 29.74 0.29
C GLU A 91 3.56 29.71 -1.07
N ARG A 92 2.82 29.83 -2.18
CA ARG A 92 3.37 30.08 -3.52
C ARG A 92 4.06 31.44 -3.67
N PHE A 93 3.80 32.39 -2.77
CA PHE A 93 4.39 33.73 -2.85
C PHE A 93 5.83 33.75 -2.35
N ASN A 94 6.69 34.51 -3.03
CA ASN A 94 8.03 34.84 -2.53
C ASN A 94 7.94 35.75 -1.28
N LEU A 95 9.02 35.87 -0.52
CA LEU A 95 9.14 36.83 0.58
C LEU A 95 10.04 38.00 0.21
N ALA A 96 9.72 39.19 0.72
CA ALA A 96 10.54 40.38 0.68
C ALA A 96 11.26 40.50 2.02
N LYS A 97 12.59 40.45 1.98
CA LYS A 97 13.47 40.76 3.10
C LYS A 97 13.72 42.26 3.10
N VAL A 98 13.21 42.94 4.13
CA VAL A 98 13.31 44.39 4.34
C VAL A 98 14.05 44.60 5.66
N PHE A 99 15.30 45.07 5.58
CA PHE A 99 16.22 45.11 6.73
C PHE A 99 16.34 43.75 7.45
N SER A 100 15.96 43.67 8.73
CA SER A 100 15.96 42.45 9.56
C SER A 100 14.61 41.74 9.63
N SER A 101 13.62 42.16 8.83
CA SER A 101 12.29 41.55 8.81
C SER A 101 11.92 41.01 7.41
N VAL A 102 10.83 40.25 7.36
CA VAL A 102 10.28 39.64 6.14
C VAL A 102 8.78 39.87 6.02
N CYS A 103 8.32 40.09 4.79
CA CYS A 103 6.89 40.15 4.44
C CYS A 103 6.62 39.40 3.13
N THR A 104 5.35 39.09 2.87
CA THR A 104 4.93 38.35 1.68
C THR A 104 4.93 39.26 0.45
N ILE A 105 5.56 38.84 -0.65
CA ILE A 105 5.47 39.53 -1.95
C ILE A 105 4.16 39.11 -2.63
N SER A 106 3.05 39.58 -2.07
CA SER A 106 1.73 39.44 -2.70
C SER A 106 1.66 40.22 -4.02
N THR A 107 0.66 39.95 -4.86
CA THR A 107 0.48 40.69 -6.12
C THR A 107 0.35 42.19 -5.88
N GLU A 108 -0.36 42.58 -4.82
CA GLU A 108 -0.59 43.96 -4.41
C GLU A 108 0.70 44.61 -3.91
N TYR A 109 1.45 43.92 -3.03
CA TYR A 109 2.74 44.42 -2.55
C TYR A 109 3.69 44.64 -3.72
N LYS A 110 3.79 43.67 -4.63
CA LYS A 110 4.63 43.76 -5.84
C LYS A 110 4.21 44.89 -6.77
N LYS A 111 2.92 45.24 -6.82
CA LYS A 111 2.39 46.31 -7.68
C LYS A 111 2.78 47.70 -7.16
N TYR A 112 2.71 47.92 -5.85
CA TYR A 112 2.88 49.24 -5.24
C TYR A 112 4.26 49.47 -4.59
N GLN A 113 5.05 48.42 -4.38
CA GLN A 113 6.39 48.51 -3.81
C GLN A 113 7.48 48.62 -4.88
N ASN A 114 8.52 49.39 -4.59
CA ASN A 114 9.70 49.45 -5.44
C ASN A 114 10.60 48.22 -5.21
N LYS A 115 10.95 47.49 -6.28
CA LYS A 115 11.86 46.32 -6.20
C LYS A 115 13.22 46.65 -5.57
N SER A 116 13.68 47.90 -5.61
CA SER A 116 14.94 48.30 -4.95
C SER A 116 14.86 48.33 -3.43
N LYS A 117 13.65 48.32 -2.84
CA LYS A 117 13.44 48.42 -1.39
C LYS A 117 13.53 47.08 -0.64
N TYR A 118 13.65 45.95 -1.33
CA TYR A 118 13.70 44.63 -0.68
C TYR A 118 14.53 43.60 -1.46
N LYS A 119 15.01 42.57 -0.77
CA LYS A 119 15.57 41.37 -1.41
C LYS A 119 14.51 40.26 -1.46
N SER A 120 14.39 39.57 -2.60
CA SER A 120 13.42 38.48 -2.74
C SER A 120 14.00 37.16 -2.24
N ILE A 121 13.25 36.45 -1.41
CA ILE A 121 13.47 35.04 -1.04
C ILE A 121 12.47 34.20 -1.84
N ALA A 122 12.94 33.19 -2.55
CA ALA A 122 12.09 32.37 -3.42
C ALA A 122 11.12 31.50 -2.60
N PHE A 123 9.91 31.30 -3.13
CA PHE A 123 8.84 30.56 -2.46
C PHE A 123 9.21 29.09 -2.16
N ASP A 124 10.11 28.51 -2.96
CA ASP A 124 10.55 27.12 -2.85
C ASP A 124 11.98 26.97 -2.28
N SER A 125 12.52 28.03 -1.68
CA SER A 125 13.85 27.99 -1.05
C SER A 125 13.81 27.43 0.37
N ASP A 126 14.92 26.81 0.79
CA ASP A 126 15.07 26.32 2.16
C ASP A 126 15.06 27.48 3.18
N GLU A 127 15.60 28.67 2.84
CA GLU A 127 15.49 29.87 3.70
C GLU A 127 14.02 30.20 4.00
N LYS A 128 13.13 30.14 3.00
CA LYS A 128 11.71 30.35 3.24
C LYS A 128 11.10 29.22 4.09
N PHE A 129 11.47 27.96 3.84
CA PHE A 129 10.94 26.83 4.61
C PHE A 129 11.32 26.91 6.10
N GLU A 130 12.54 27.30 6.43
CA GLU A 130 12.95 27.52 7.82
C GLU A 130 12.17 28.66 8.49
N LEU A 131 11.98 29.78 7.78
CA LEU A 131 11.14 30.88 8.25
C LEU A 131 9.69 30.43 8.43
N TRP A 132 9.17 29.61 7.52
CA TRP A 132 7.84 29.01 7.58
C TRP A 132 7.68 28.13 8.81
N LYS A 133 8.63 27.24 9.12
CA LYS A 133 8.62 26.41 10.34
C LYS A 133 8.55 27.26 11.60
N ALA A 134 9.38 28.29 11.70
CA ALA A 134 9.35 29.23 12.83
C ALA A 134 7.99 29.97 12.93
N GLY A 135 7.40 30.29 11.78
CA GLY A 135 6.09 30.92 11.68
C GLY A 135 4.93 30.05 12.13
N ILE A 136 4.83 28.82 11.60
CA ILE A 136 3.78 27.86 11.96
C ILE A 136 3.91 27.42 13.42
N ASP A 137 5.12 27.24 13.94
CA ASP A 137 5.35 26.90 15.35
C ASP A 137 4.87 28.02 16.29
N LYS A 138 5.13 29.28 15.94
CA LYS A 138 4.62 30.44 16.68
C LYS A 138 3.09 30.52 16.61
N PHE A 139 2.51 30.22 15.46
CA PHE A 139 1.06 30.18 15.26
C PHE A 139 0.41 29.07 16.10
N LEU A 140 0.93 27.84 16.07
CA LEU A 140 0.45 26.73 16.89
C LEU A 140 0.60 27.01 18.39
N SER A 141 1.75 27.57 18.81
CA SER A 141 1.98 27.97 20.19
C SER A 141 0.97 29.02 20.66
N THR A 142 0.57 29.94 19.77
CA THR A 142 -0.48 30.93 20.05
C THR A 142 -1.84 30.26 20.21
N LEU A 143 -2.22 29.33 19.34
CA LEU A 143 -3.46 28.56 19.48
C LEU A 143 -3.50 27.73 20.76
N ILE A 144 -2.38 27.13 21.16
CA ILE A 144 -2.27 26.40 22.43
C ILE A 144 -2.49 27.36 23.60
N LYS A 145 -1.82 28.53 23.60
CA LYS A 145 -1.92 29.54 24.65
C LYS A 145 -3.35 30.02 24.87
N ILE A 146 -4.15 30.15 23.82
CA ILE A 146 -5.56 30.57 23.89
C ILE A 146 -6.55 29.40 23.97
N ASN A 147 -6.06 28.16 24.13
CA ASN A 147 -6.87 26.93 24.17
C ASN A 147 -7.81 26.79 22.95
N ALA A 148 -7.27 27.03 21.76
CA ALA A 148 -7.97 26.94 20.48
C ALA A 148 -7.29 25.98 19.49
N LEU A 149 -6.31 25.17 19.92
CA LEU A 149 -5.64 24.21 19.04
C LEU A 149 -6.64 23.21 18.45
N ASP A 150 -7.63 22.77 19.23
CA ASP A 150 -8.72 21.87 18.80
C ASP A 150 -9.65 22.49 17.74
N LYS A 151 -9.66 23.82 17.63
CA LYS A 151 -10.41 24.57 16.60
C LYS A 151 -9.69 24.63 15.26
N LEU A 152 -8.42 24.22 15.17
CA LEU A 152 -7.65 24.22 13.93
C LEU A 152 -8.17 23.16 12.96
N ARG A 153 -8.41 23.57 11.71
CA ARG A 153 -8.63 22.69 10.57
C ARG A 153 -7.67 23.05 9.43
N VAL A 154 -6.94 22.06 8.95
CA VAL A 154 -5.94 22.20 7.88
C VAL A 154 -6.51 21.59 6.61
N SER A 155 -6.77 22.41 5.59
CA SER A 155 -7.07 21.95 4.25
C SER A 155 -5.80 21.36 3.63
N LYS A 156 -5.67 20.01 3.62
CA LYS A 156 -4.51 19.33 3.02
C LYS A 156 -4.72 19.21 1.51
N VAL A 157 -4.49 20.32 0.83
CA VAL A 157 -4.76 20.48 -0.59
C VAL A 157 -3.46 20.66 -1.38
N TYR A 158 -3.41 20.05 -2.56
CA TYR A 158 -2.32 20.13 -3.53
C TYR A 158 -2.81 20.79 -4.82
N TRP A 159 -1.91 21.43 -5.55
CA TRP A 159 -2.18 22.00 -6.87
C TRP A 159 -2.60 20.88 -7.83
N ALA A 160 -3.75 21.07 -8.48
CA ALA A 160 -4.30 20.17 -9.48
C ALA A 160 -3.36 20.04 -10.68
N THR A 161 -3.15 18.81 -11.13
CA THR A 161 -2.35 18.47 -12.30
C THR A 161 -3.16 18.45 -13.60
N GLU A 162 -4.49 18.40 -13.47
CA GLU A 162 -5.44 18.25 -14.56
C GLU A 162 -6.54 19.31 -14.50
N ILE A 163 -7.05 19.66 -15.68
CA ILE A 163 -8.15 20.58 -15.93
C ILE A 163 -9.37 19.74 -16.32
N GLU A 164 -10.51 20.03 -15.69
CA GLU A 164 -11.79 19.42 -15.98
C GLU A 164 -12.08 19.47 -17.49
N GLY A 165 -12.11 18.31 -18.15
CA GLY A 165 -12.49 18.17 -19.56
C GLY A 165 -11.43 18.56 -20.60
N GLU A 166 -10.28 19.12 -20.22
CA GLU A 166 -9.24 19.60 -21.16
C GLU A 166 -7.87 18.90 -21.03
N GLY A 167 -7.67 18.05 -20.01
CA GLY A 167 -6.41 17.32 -19.80
C GLY A 167 -5.42 18.08 -18.90
N ARG A 168 -4.12 17.93 -19.11
CA ARG A 168 -3.08 18.55 -18.24
C ARG A 168 -2.76 19.99 -18.61
N PHE A 169 -2.21 20.75 -17.66
CA PHE A 169 -1.60 22.06 -17.92
C PHE A 169 -0.39 21.95 -18.86
N SER A 170 0.03 23.06 -19.48
CA SER A 170 1.24 23.09 -20.32
C SER A 170 2.48 22.62 -19.55
N ASP A 171 3.45 22.00 -20.23
CA ASP A 171 4.61 21.37 -19.58
C ASP A 171 5.41 22.36 -18.71
N GLU A 172 5.61 23.60 -19.17
CA GLU A 172 6.28 24.65 -18.39
C GLU A 172 5.49 25.02 -17.11
N TYR A 173 4.16 25.05 -17.19
CA TYR A 173 3.31 25.36 -16.05
C TYR A 173 3.16 24.17 -15.10
N TYR A 174 3.25 22.97 -15.65
CA TYR A 174 3.25 21.71 -14.91
C TYR A 174 4.48 21.56 -14.02
N ASP A 175 5.65 22.00 -14.46
CA ASP A 175 6.85 22.00 -13.61
C ASP A 175 6.75 23.01 -12.46
N TYR A 176 6.05 24.13 -12.67
CA TYR A 176 5.73 25.06 -11.59
C TYR A 176 4.72 24.47 -10.59
N ILE A 177 3.72 23.72 -11.06
CA ILE A 177 2.79 22.93 -10.23
C ILE A 177 3.57 21.94 -9.35
N LYS A 178 4.49 21.17 -9.93
CA LYS A 178 5.32 20.21 -9.18
C LYS A 178 6.13 20.88 -8.08
N ARG A 179 6.80 22.00 -8.37
CA ARG A 179 7.60 22.73 -7.36
C ARG A 179 6.76 23.18 -6.17
N ASN A 180 5.55 23.67 -6.43
CA ASN A 180 4.61 24.03 -5.37
C ASN A 180 4.17 22.81 -4.57
N ASN A 181 3.82 21.69 -5.23
CA ASN A 181 3.40 20.47 -4.55
C ASN A 181 4.52 19.84 -3.69
N ILE A 182 5.78 19.88 -4.14
CA ILE A 182 6.93 19.44 -3.34
C ILE A 182 7.08 20.29 -2.07
N MET A 183 6.91 21.61 -2.18
CA MET A 183 6.98 22.49 -1.01
C MET A 183 5.78 22.25 -0.06
N LEU A 184 4.58 22.04 -0.60
CA LEU A 184 3.40 21.67 0.17
C LEU A 184 3.61 20.34 0.92
N ASP A 185 4.20 19.32 0.27
CA ASP A 185 4.54 18.05 0.92
C ASP A 185 5.46 18.24 2.12
N LYS A 186 6.55 19.02 1.95
CA LYS A 186 7.46 19.36 3.06
C LYS A 186 6.72 20.02 4.22
N MET A 187 5.83 20.97 3.93
CA MET A 187 5.04 21.70 4.93
C MET A 187 4.03 20.79 5.64
N TYR A 188 3.32 19.94 4.92
CA TYR A 188 2.36 19.02 5.52
C TYR A 188 3.04 17.95 6.36
N LEU A 189 4.15 17.35 5.90
CA LEU A 189 4.91 16.37 6.68
C LEU A 189 5.39 16.97 8.01
N TYR A 190 5.91 18.20 7.98
CA TYR A 190 6.33 18.89 9.20
C TYR A 190 5.18 19.15 10.17
N LEU A 191 3.99 19.48 9.64
CA LEU A 191 2.82 19.77 10.47
C LEU A 191 2.18 18.48 11.05
N GLU A 192 2.21 17.37 10.31
CA GLU A 192 1.68 16.07 10.73
C GLU A 192 2.37 15.52 12.00
N GLU A 193 3.62 15.93 12.26
CA GLU A 193 4.32 15.61 13.50
C GLU A 193 3.80 16.38 14.72
N LYS A 194 3.03 17.46 14.51
CA LYS A 194 2.69 18.45 15.54
C LYS A 194 1.21 18.58 15.86
N VAL A 195 0.33 18.19 14.93
CA VAL A 195 -1.12 18.28 15.09
C VAL A 195 -1.78 16.95 14.73
N ASN A 196 -2.96 16.70 15.28
CA ASN A 196 -3.62 15.42 15.11
C ASN A 196 -4.13 15.25 13.67
N ILE A 197 -4.03 14.03 13.13
CA ILE A 197 -4.50 13.68 11.79
C ILE A 197 -5.98 14.06 11.55
N ASN A 198 -6.81 14.08 12.60
CA ASN A 198 -8.22 14.48 12.53
C ASN A 198 -8.45 15.99 12.31
N GLN A 199 -7.40 16.81 12.41
CA GLN A 199 -7.43 18.23 12.13
C GLN A 199 -7.22 18.51 10.64
N PHE A 200 -6.80 17.52 9.86
CA PHE A 200 -6.64 17.64 8.42
C PHE A 200 -7.92 17.30 7.66
N ILE A 201 -8.21 18.06 6.62
CA ILE A 201 -9.23 17.76 5.61
C ILE A 201 -8.51 17.14 4.42
N PHE A 202 -8.80 15.87 4.14
CA PHE A 202 -8.30 15.14 2.98
C PHE A 202 -9.32 15.16 1.87
N TYR A 203 -8.87 15.42 0.64
CA TYR A 203 -9.74 15.58 -0.51
C TYR A 203 -9.74 14.31 -1.36
N PRO A 204 -10.91 13.82 -1.82
CA PRO A 204 -10.97 12.76 -2.82
C PRO A 204 -10.24 13.20 -4.10
N GLU A 205 -9.52 12.29 -4.73
CA GLU A 205 -8.70 12.57 -5.93
C GLU A 205 -9.51 13.28 -7.04
N LYS A 206 -10.76 12.85 -7.25
CA LYS A 206 -11.68 13.45 -8.24
C LYS A 206 -12.07 14.90 -7.95
N THR A 207 -11.86 15.38 -6.73
CA THR A 207 -12.11 16.79 -6.37
C THR A 207 -10.89 17.68 -6.59
N LEU A 208 -9.69 17.09 -6.73
CA LEU A 208 -8.42 17.80 -6.94
C LEU A 208 -8.15 18.07 -8.43
N MET A 209 -9.17 18.58 -9.14
CA MET A 209 -9.10 18.98 -10.54
C MET A 209 -9.38 20.48 -10.67
N ALA A 210 -8.66 21.16 -11.58
CA ALA A 210 -8.90 22.56 -11.87
C ALA A 210 -10.20 22.73 -12.67
N ALA A 211 -11.06 23.64 -12.24
CA ALA A 211 -12.31 23.96 -12.93
C ALA A 211 -12.03 24.76 -14.20
N GLN A 212 -12.48 24.23 -15.33
CA GLN A 212 -12.40 24.90 -16.64
C GLN A 212 -13.16 26.25 -16.64
N LYS A 213 -14.25 26.33 -15.87
CA LYS A 213 -15.12 27.52 -15.79
C LYS A 213 -15.11 28.16 -14.40
N HIS A 214 -13.95 28.23 -13.75
CA HIS A 214 -13.83 28.93 -12.48
C HIS A 214 -14.01 30.45 -12.62
N LYS A 215 -14.69 31.09 -11.67
CA LYS A 215 -14.96 32.56 -11.67
C LYS A 215 -13.69 33.43 -11.73
N TRP A 216 -12.54 32.91 -11.30
CA TRP A 216 -11.25 33.60 -11.31
C TRP A 216 -10.32 33.13 -12.44
N GLY A 217 -10.85 32.39 -13.42
CA GLY A 217 -10.09 31.77 -14.51
C GLY A 217 -9.46 30.43 -14.11
N VAL A 218 -8.95 29.69 -15.10
CA VAL A 218 -8.36 28.35 -14.89
C VAL A 218 -6.99 28.48 -14.24
N GLN A 219 -6.85 27.93 -13.03
CA GLN A 219 -5.59 27.83 -12.30
C GLN A 219 -5.55 26.48 -11.56
N PRO A 220 -4.37 25.91 -11.28
CA PRO A 220 -4.24 24.61 -10.62
C PRO A 220 -4.74 24.61 -9.17
N PHE A 221 -5.02 25.77 -8.59
CA PHE A 221 -5.64 25.92 -7.27
C PHE A 221 -7.06 26.51 -7.35
N HIS A 222 -7.68 26.50 -8.53
CA HIS A 222 -9.08 26.89 -8.73
C HIS A 222 -9.89 25.63 -9.06
N TYR A 223 -10.32 24.93 -8.01
CA TYR A 223 -10.87 23.58 -8.13
C TYR A 223 -12.32 23.55 -8.64
N VAL A 224 -12.76 22.37 -9.07
CA VAL A 224 -14.18 22.06 -9.34
C VAL A 224 -15.06 22.30 -8.11
N ASN A 225 -16.35 22.59 -8.32
CA ASN A 225 -17.29 22.92 -7.23
C ASN A 225 -17.35 21.84 -6.15
N ASP A 226 -17.16 20.57 -6.52
CA ASP A 226 -17.14 19.43 -5.60
C ASP A 226 -16.07 19.56 -4.51
N PHE A 227 -14.92 20.16 -4.81
CA PHE A 227 -13.89 20.46 -3.81
C PHE A 227 -14.40 21.40 -2.72
N TYR A 228 -15.10 22.46 -3.13
CA TYR A 228 -15.62 23.46 -2.20
C TYR A 228 -16.84 22.94 -1.42
N PHE A 229 -17.71 22.14 -2.07
CA PHE A 229 -18.77 21.42 -1.37
C PHE A 229 -18.19 20.46 -0.32
N TYR A 230 -17.11 19.74 -0.66
CA TYR A 230 -16.42 18.85 0.26
C TYR A 230 -15.80 19.61 1.44
N THR A 231 -15.12 20.73 1.18
CA THR A 231 -14.57 21.60 2.23
C THR A 231 -15.67 22.05 3.19
N LYS A 232 -16.79 22.56 2.65
CA LYS A 232 -17.94 22.98 3.47
C LYS A 232 -18.47 21.84 4.33
N LYS A 233 -18.72 20.66 3.74
CA LYS A 233 -19.25 19.50 4.47
C LYS A 233 -18.30 19.02 5.57
N SER A 234 -16.99 19.02 5.29
CA SER A 234 -15.97 18.70 6.28
C SER A 234 -15.99 19.65 7.47
N LEU A 235 -16.26 20.95 7.27
CA LEU A 235 -16.41 21.91 8.37
C LEU A 235 -17.72 21.73 9.14
N GLU A 236 -18.84 21.49 8.45
CA GLU A 236 -20.15 21.27 9.08
C GLU A 236 -20.16 20.03 9.99
N ILE A 237 -19.47 18.96 9.60
CA ILE A 237 -19.31 17.74 10.39
C ILE A 237 -18.52 18.00 11.68
N ASN A 238 -17.61 18.98 11.65
CA ASN A 238 -16.70 19.29 12.74
C ASN A 238 -17.25 20.27 13.79
N VAL A 239 -18.45 20.84 13.59
CA VAL A 239 -18.99 21.96 14.42
C VAL A 239 -20.35 21.66 15.02
N VAL A 240 -20.49 20.47 15.57
CA VAL A 240 -21.42 20.31 16.68
C VAL A 240 -20.67 20.73 17.96
N THR A 241 -20.69 22.02 18.27
CA THR A 241 -20.18 22.53 19.55
C THR A 241 -21.16 23.52 20.19
N SER A 242 -21.17 23.51 21.52
CA SER A 242 -21.42 24.61 22.46
C SER A 242 -22.75 24.69 23.24
N ARG A 243 -23.87 24.07 22.81
CA ARG A 243 -25.08 23.95 23.68
C ARG A 243 -25.19 22.65 24.47
N GLU A 244 -24.42 21.64 24.09
CA GLU A 244 -24.42 20.31 24.73
C GLU A 244 -23.20 20.10 25.64
N LYS A 245 -22.57 21.19 26.12
CA LYS A 245 -21.44 21.11 27.06
C LYS A 245 -21.85 20.62 28.46
N GLU A 246 -23.14 20.52 28.76
CA GLU A 246 -23.61 19.98 30.05
C GLU A 246 -24.30 18.62 29.96
N ASN A 247 -24.57 18.08 28.78
CA ASN A 247 -25.08 16.72 28.66
C ASN A 247 -24.68 16.12 27.30
N ILE A 248 -24.06 14.94 27.36
CA ILE A 248 -23.76 14.00 26.26
C ILE A 248 -22.27 13.89 25.89
N LYS A 249 -21.66 12.81 26.40
CA LYS A 249 -20.55 12.09 25.78
C LYS A 249 -20.95 11.71 24.34
N SER A 250 -20.44 12.31 23.27
CA SER A 250 -20.64 11.73 21.92
C SER A 250 -19.39 11.77 21.03
N ASN A 251 -19.16 10.63 20.38
CA ASN A 251 -18.12 10.35 19.41
C ASN A 251 -18.61 10.60 17.97
N ALA A 252 -19.52 11.55 17.76
CA ALA A 252 -20.21 11.71 16.47
C ALA A 252 -19.27 12.24 15.36
N GLY A 253 -19.26 11.58 14.19
CA GLY A 253 -18.66 12.09 12.95
C GLY A 253 -17.21 11.69 12.67
N LYS A 254 -16.58 10.86 13.50
CA LYS A 254 -15.21 10.36 13.25
C LYS A 254 -15.17 9.47 12.00
N VAL A 255 -14.08 9.59 11.24
CA VAL A 255 -13.82 8.78 10.05
C VAL A 255 -12.76 7.74 10.38
N PHE A 256 -13.02 6.49 10.03
CA PHE A 256 -12.11 5.38 10.26
C PHE A 256 -11.82 4.63 8.96
N PRO A 257 -10.65 3.99 8.83
CA PRO A 257 -10.33 3.16 7.67
C PRO A 257 -11.13 1.84 7.64
N ASP A 258 -11.60 1.37 8.80
CA ASP A 258 -12.29 0.09 8.97
C ASP A 258 -13.14 0.06 10.26
N LEU A 259 -14.03 -0.94 10.38
CA LEU A 259 -14.92 -1.11 11.53
C LEU A 259 -14.19 -1.48 12.83
N LEU A 260 -13.02 -2.12 12.78
CA LEU A 260 -12.24 -2.45 13.98
C LEU A 260 -11.67 -1.18 14.61
N SER A 261 -11.10 -0.31 13.79
CA SER A 261 -10.59 1.02 14.15
C SER A 261 -11.71 1.88 14.74
N ALA A 262 -12.90 1.84 14.13
CA ALA A 262 -14.10 2.48 14.69
C ALA A 262 -14.48 1.89 16.05
N TYR A 263 -14.54 0.56 16.18
CA TYR A 263 -14.93 -0.12 17.42
C TYR A 263 -13.97 0.16 18.59
N ARG A 264 -12.67 0.32 18.32
CA ARG A 264 -11.66 0.69 19.32
C ARG A 264 -11.90 2.10 19.88
N SER A 265 -12.48 2.98 19.07
CA SER A 265 -12.61 4.41 19.37
C SER A 265 -14.03 4.82 19.80
N VAL A 266 -15.05 4.16 19.26
CA VAL A 266 -16.46 4.53 19.38
C VAL A 266 -17.25 3.29 19.78
N LYS A 267 -17.65 3.20 21.05
CA LYS A 267 -18.57 2.15 21.52
C LYS A 267 -20.03 2.50 21.31
N VAL A 268 -20.36 3.78 21.39
CA VAL A 268 -21.70 4.31 21.13
C VAL A 268 -21.56 5.57 20.31
N GLY A 269 -22.36 5.70 19.25
CA GLY A 269 -22.43 6.92 18.46
C GLY A 269 -22.40 6.68 16.96
N GLU A 270 -22.20 7.76 16.24
CA GLU A 270 -22.26 7.85 14.78
C GLU A 270 -20.85 8.07 14.23
N PHE A 271 -20.48 7.37 13.17
CA PHE A 271 -19.16 7.45 12.56
C PHE A 271 -19.22 7.07 11.09
N PHE A 272 -18.11 7.26 10.39
CA PHE A 272 -17.96 6.90 8.99
C PHE A 272 -16.80 5.93 8.80
N ILE A 273 -16.95 5.00 7.86
CA ILE A 273 -15.83 4.24 7.30
C ILE A 273 -15.49 4.83 5.93
N ASN A 274 -14.24 5.23 5.73
CA ASN A 274 -13.74 5.64 4.41
C ASN A 274 -13.10 4.43 3.73
N LYS A 275 -13.73 3.94 2.67
CA LYS A 275 -13.18 2.88 1.83
C LYS A 275 -13.05 3.37 0.39
N ASP A 276 -11.80 3.52 -0.06
CA ASP A 276 -11.45 3.98 -1.40
C ASP A 276 -12.20 5.26 -1.80
N GLY A 277 -12.25 6.24 -0.90
CA GLY A 277 -12.88 7.54 -1.12
C GLY A 277 -14.41 7.56 -0.99
N VAL A 278 -15.05 6.46 -0.62
CA VAL A 278 -16.50 6.40 -0.32
C VAL A 278 -16.72 6.36 1.19
N MET A 279 -17.61 7.24 1.65
CA MET A 279 -17.97 7.40 3.06
C MET A 279 -19.19 6.56 3.41
N TYR A 280 -18.98 5.50 4.19
CA TYR A 280 -20.01 4.60 4.68
C TYR A 280 -20.44 5.00 6.10
N PRO A 281 -21.66 5.57 6.30
CA PRO A 281 -22.07 6.03 7.61
C PRO A 281 -22.68 4.91 8.43
N PHE A 282 -22.32 4.87 9.70
CA PHE A 282 -22.82 3.93 10.70
C PHE A 282 -23.23 4.65 11.97
N LYS A 283 -24.22 4.08 12.65
CA LYS A 283 -24.57 4.38 14.03
C LYS A 283 -24.65 3.07 14.79
N TRP A 284 -24.00 3.00 15.95
CA TRP A 284 -24.11 1.80 16.77
C TRP A 284 -24.13 2.08 18.28
N ASP A 285 -24.61 1.09 19.02
CA ASP A 285 -24.35 0.87 20.42
C ASP A 285 -23.79 -0.55 20.56
N MET A 286 -22.49 -0.64 20.83
CA MET A 286 -21.73 -1.88 20.98
C MET A 286 -21.26 -2.07 22.44
N THR A 287 -21.98 -1.51 23.42
CA THR A 287 -21.57 -1.53 24.83
C THR A 287 -21.81 -2.85 25.54
N LYS A 288 -22.59 -3.78 24.96
CA LYS A 288 -22.95 -5.06 25.59
C LYS A 288 -21.85 -6.11 25.48
N GLY A 289 -20.72 -5.76 24.86
CA GLY A 289 -19.58 -6.65 24.69
C GLY A 289 -19.81 -7.70 23.59
N LYS A 290 -18.74 -8.40 23.23
CA LYS A 290 -18.69 -9.25 22.03
C LYS A 290 -19.56 -10.53 22.08
N ASN A 291 -19.97 -10.96 23.27
CA ASN A 291 -20.74 -12.20 23.45
C ASN A 291 -22.26 -11.98 23.40
N SER A 292 -22.70 -10.72 23.43
CA SER A 292 -24.10 -10.33 23.40
C SER A 292 -24.63 -10.32 21.96
N PRO A 293 -25.90 -10.68 21.72
CA PRO A 293 -26.49 -10.65 20.39
C PRO A 293 -26.35 -9.30 19.69
N ILE A 294 -26.25 -9.34 18.37
CA ILE A 294 -26.10 -8.16 17.52
C ILE A 294 -27.32 -8.03 16.62
N ILE A 295 -27.93 -6.85 16.62
CA ILE A 295 -29.02 -6.50 15.72
C ILE A 295 -28.52 -5.44 14.75
N PHE A 296 -28.55 -5.77 13.47
CA PHE A 296 -28.12 -4.87 12.40
C PHE A 296 -29.33 -4.46 11.56
N PHE A 297 -29.72 -3.20 11.69
CA PHE A 297 -30.80 -2.57 10.94
C PHE A 297 -30.30 -2.04 9.59
N THR A 298 -30.95 -2.48 8.51
CA THR A 298 -30.72 -1.94 7.16
C THR A 298 -31.85 -0.97 6.78
N PRO A 299 -31.52 0.22 6.23
CA PRO A 299 -32.51 1.26 5.99
C PRO A 299 -33.34 0.97 4.73
N GLY A 300 -34.61 1.38 4.76
CA GLY A 300 -35.48 1.45 3.60
C GLY A 300 -35.49 2.85 2.97
N ARG A 301 -36.63 3.24 2.39
CA ARG A 301 -36.84 4.57 1.81
C ARG A 301 -36.66 5.65 2.87
N THR A 302 -35.82 6.64 2.59
CA THR A 302 -35.54 7.77 3.49
C THR A 302 -36.40 9.00 3.16
N ILE A 303 -36.51 9.93 4.10
CA ILE A 303 -37.26 11.18 3.92
C ILE A 303 -36.26 12.31 3.64
N ARG A 304 -36.44 13.02 2.52
CA ARG A 304 -35.64 14.20 2.17
C ARG A 304 -36.11 15.44 2.95
N GLY A 305 -35.21 16.40 3.13
CA GLY A 305 -35.45 17.62 3.94
C GLY A 305 -34.98 17.54 5.39
N LYS A 306 -34.50 16.38 5.86
CA LYS A 306 -33.74 16.25 7.12
C LYS A 306 -32.24 16.16 6.82
N PRO A 307 -31.35 16.57 7.76
CA PRO A 307 -29.92 16.33 7.63
C PRO A 307 -29.62 14.84 7.44
N MET A 308 -28.81 14.51 6.43
CA MET A 308 -28.27 13.16 6.21
C MET A 308 -26.91 13.02 6.92
N PRO A 309 -26.50 11.81 7.33
CA PRO A 309 -27.20 10.52 7.18
C PRO A 309 -28.38 10.36 8.15
N VAL A 310 -29.44 9.67 7.70
CA VAL A 310 -30.58 9.29 8.57
C VAL A 310 -30.47 7.80 8.91
N PHE A 311 -30.09 7.51 10.16
CA PHE A 311 -29.98 6.14 10.68
C PHE A 311 -31.36 5.59 11.07
N GLN A 312 -32.03 4.96 10.10
CA GLN A 312 -33.34 4.37 10.33
C GLN A 312 -33.30 3.30 11.43
N ARG A 313 -34.36 3.25 12.23
CA ARG A 313 -34.51 2.38 13.41
C ARG A 313 -33.49 2.59 14.53
N SER A 314 -32.68 3.63 14.48
CA SER A 314 -31.79 3.96 15.62
C SER A 314 -32.52 4.27 16.93
N ARG A 315 -33.80 4.70 16.88
CA ARG A 315 -34.65 4.83 18.08
C ARG A 315 -34.90 3.49 18.78
N TYR A 316 -34.75 2.36 18.08
CA TYR A 316 -35.00 1.04 18.64
C TYR A 316 -33.93 0.64 19.64
N PHE A 317 -32.75 1.28 19.57
CA PHE A 317 -31.64 1.05 20.50
C PHE A 317 -32.07 1.36 21.94
N GLU A 318 -33.02 2.29 22.13
CA GLU A 318 -33.56 2.64 23.45
C GLU A 318 -34.42 1.53 24.06
N PHE A 319 -35.03 0.70 23.21
CA PHE A 319 -35.88 -0.42 23.61
C PHE A 319 -35.14 -1.77 23.61
N LEU A 320 -33.96 -1.84 23.01
CA LEU A 320 -33.14 -3.05 22.83
C LEU A 320 -31.79 -2.92 23.56
N LYS A 321 -31.79 -2.29 24.74
CA LYS A 321 -30.59 -1.97 25.53
C LYS A 321 -29.84 -3.19 26.03
N GLU A 322 -30.41 -4.38 25.93
CA GLU A 322 -29.81 -5.67 26.24
C GLU A 322 -28.93 -6.21 25.09
N TYR A 323 -29.06 -5.66 23.88
CA TYR A 323 -28.37 -6.12 22.67
C TYR A 323 -27.39 -5.07 22.13
N ASN A 324 -26.41 -5.53 21.35
CA ASN A 324 -25.62 -4.63 20.52
C ASN A 324 -26.45 -4.24 19.29
N CYS A 325 -26.57 -2.95 19.00
CA CYS A 325 -27.42 -2.45 17.92
C CYS A 325 -26.62 -1.64 16.91
N ILE A 326 -26.86 -1.85 15.62
CA ILE A 326 -26.15 -1.18 14.52
C ILE A 326 -27.18 -0.75 13.47
N SER A 327 -27.01 0.45 12.93
CA SER A 327 -27.77 0.98 11.81
C SER A 327 -26.81 1.63 10.82
N CYS A 328 -27.03 1.46 9.53
CA CYS A 328 -26.24 2.11 8.49
C CYS A 328 -27.11 3.02 7.62
N PHE A 329 -26.44 3.85 6.82
CA PHE A 329 -27.07 4.70 5.81
C PHE A 329 -26.57 4.33 4.42
N ASP A 330 -27.45 4.39 3.41
CA ASP A 330 -27.10 4.13 2.01
C ASP A 330 -26.24 5.26 1.43
N PRO A 331 -24.93 5.05 1.19
CA PRO A 331 -24.04 6.11 0.72
C PRO A 331 -24.38 6.59 -0.69
N THR A 332 -25.11 5.79 -1.47
CA THR A 332 -25.57 6.17 -2.81
C THR A 332 -26.42 7.44 -2.75
N LEU A 333 -27.15 7.63 -1.65
CA LEU A 333 -28.03 8.78 -1.42
C LEU A 333 -27.27 10.09 -1.15
N PHE A 334 -25.94 10.06 -0.99
CA PHE A 334 -25.13 11.28 -0.98
C PHE A 334 -24.92 11.87 -2.37
N LYS A 335 -25.07 11.08 -3.43
CA LYS A 335 -24.80 11.50 -4.81
C LYS A 335 -25.89 12.40 -5.38
N ASP A 336 -27.08 12.36 -4.81
CA ASP A 336 -28.20 13.18 -5.25
C ASP A 336 -29.09 13.55 -4.06
N SER A 337 -29.51 14.81 -4.01
CA SER A 337 -30.27 15.36 -2.88
C SER A 337 -31.77 15.03 -2.94
N GLU A 338 -32.28 14.53 -4.06
CA GLU A 338 -33.70 14.23 -4.31
C GLU A 338 -34.03 12.74 -4.15
N MET A 339 -33.08 11.85 -4.47
CA MET A 339 -33.25 10.39 -4.40
C MET A 339 -33.67 9.95 -3.00
N ASN A 340 -34.81 9.31 -2.80
CA ASN A 340 -35.20 8.86 -1.45
C ASN A 340 -34.91 7.37 -1.19
N LEU A 341 -34.42 6.64 -2.18
CA LEU A 341 -34.10 5.23 -2.09
C LEU A 341 -33.08 4.85 -3.17
N ALA A 342 -32.08 4.04 -2.83
CA ALA A 342 -31.04 3.62 -3.77
C ALA A 342 -30.49 2.20 -3.55
N TRP A 343 -31.08 1.41 -2.64
CA TRP A 343 -30.77 -0.01 -2.41
C TRP A 343 -29.27 -0.36 -2.33
N PHE A 344 -28.44 0.56 -1.84
CA PHE A 344 -26.98 0.40 -1.76
C PHE A 344 -26.33 0.07 -3.12
N GLN A 345 -26.90 0.59 -4.20
CA GLN A 345 -26.45 0.30 -5.55
C GLN A 345 -25.10 0.93 -5.88
N GLY A 346 -24.76 2.08 -5.31
CA GLY A 346 -23.45 2.71 -5.48
C GLY A 346 -23.20 3.26 -6.88
N GLU A 347 -22.15 2.77 -7.55
CA GLU A 347 -21.68 3.25 -8.86
C GLU A 347 -21.58 2.10 -9.85
N LYS A 348 -21.63 2.36 -11.16
CA LYS A 348 -21.45 1.35 -12.22
C LYS A 348 -20.35 0.32 -11.92
N LYS A 349 -19.18 0.76 -11.42
CA LYS A 349 -18.04 -0.12 -11.05
C LYS A 349 -18.01 -0.60 -9.59
N ARG A 350 -18.80 -0.03 -8.68
CA ARG A 350 -18.73 -0.27 -7.22
C ARG A 350 -20.08 -0.53 -6.59
N PHE A 351 -20.31 -1.75 -6.10
CA PHE A 351 -21.58 -2.14 -5.49
C PHE A 351 -21.53 -2.03 -3.97
N TYR A 352 -22.15 -0.98 -3.43
CA TYR A 352 -22.01 -0.63 -2.01
C TYR A 352 -22.61 -1.67 -1.07
N ALA A 353 -23.68 -2.39 -1.45
CA ALA A 353 -24.23 -3.46 -0.61
C ALA A 353 -23.19 -4.58 -0.35
N LEU A 354 -22.46 -4.96 -1.40
CA LEU A 354 -21.41 -5.97 -1.32
C LEU A 354 -20.19 -5.44 -0.55
N GLU A 355 -19.82 -4.17 -0.73
CA GLU A 355 -18.71 -3.55 0.00
C GLU A 355 -18.98 -3.47 1.51
N ILE A 356 -20.20 -3.07 1.92
CA ILE A 356 -20.62 -3.08 3.33
C ILE A 356 -20.64 -4.51 3.87
N ALA A 357 -21.18 -5.47 3.13
CA ALA A 357 -21.20 -6.86 3.56
C ALA A 357 -19.78 -7.43 3.75
N SER A 358 -18.83 -7.05 2.89
CA SER A 358 -17.41 -7.41 3.04
C SER A 358 -16.78 -6.78 4.28
N LEU A 359 -17.00 -5.46 4.49
CA LEU A 359 -16.52 -4.75 5.68
C LEU A 359 -17.05 -5.39 6.96
N TRP A 360 -18.34 -5.70 6.98
CA TRP A 360 -18.99 -6.33 8.11
C TRP A 360 -18.48 -7.75 8.36
N LYS A 361 -18.32 -8.57 7.32
CA LYS A 361 -17.76 -9.93 7.42
C LYS A 361 -16.36 -9.93 8.03
N GLU A 362 -15.49 -9.04 7.58
CA GLU A 362 -14.15 -8.89 8.13
C GLU A 362 -14.19 -8.52 9.60
N PHE A 363 -15.06 -7.58 9.98
CA PHE A 363 -15.25 -7.17 11.37
C PHE A 363 -15.76 -8.31 12.26
N VAL A 364 -16.80 -9.03 11.82
CA VAL A 364 -17.34 -10.22 12.52
C VAL A 364 -16.25 -11.27 12.74
N LYS A 365 -15.43 -11.54 11.71
CA LYS A 365 -14.32 -12.50 11.78
C LYS A 365 -13.25 -12.05 12.77
N VAL A 366 -12.77 -10.81 12.67
CA VAL A 366 -11.67 -10.31 13.53
C VAL A 366 -12.11 -10.17 14.98
N MET A 367 -13.36 -9.78 15.22
CA MET A 367 -13.93 -9.70 16.56
C MET A 367 -14.29 -11.07 17.15
N ASN A 368 -14.31 -12.11 16.31
CA ASN A 368 -14.75 -13.47 16.64
C ASN A 368 -16.17 -13.47 17.23
N PHE A 369 -17.11 -12.76 16.59
CA PHE A 369 -18.52 -12.82 16.99
C PHE A 369 -19.14 -14.15 16.53
N ASP A 370 -20.04 -14.68 17.35
CA ASP A 370 -20.82 -15.87 17.03
C ASP A 370 -21.91 -15.50 15.99
N PRO A 371 -21.85 -16.00 14.75
CA PRO A 371 -22.82 -15.66 13.72
C PRO A 371 -24.26 -16.04 14.09
N THR A 372 -24.45 -17.09 14.91
CA THR A 372 -25.78 -17.55 15.33
C THR A 372 -26.53 -16.53 16.19
N LYS A 373 -25.80 -15.55 16.75
CA LYS A 373 -26.34 -14.46 17.57
C LYS A 373 -26.49 -13.14 16.82
N ILE A 374 -26.37 -13.16 15.49
CA ILE A 374 -26.51 -11.98 14.65
C ILE A 374 -27.87 -12.02 13.94
N LEU A 375 -28.68 -10.99 14.17
CA LEU A 375 -29.93 -10.73 13.48
C LEU A 375 -29.78 -9.53 12.54
N TYR A 376 -30.02 -9.74 11.24
CA TYR A 376 -30.20 -8.67 10.28
C TYR A 376 -31.68 -8.33 10.16
N TYR A 377 -32.02 -7.05 10.32
CA TYR A 377 -33.37 -6.54 10.17
C TYR A 377 -33.46 -5.70 8.90
N GLY A 378 -34.12 -6.23 7.87
CA GLY A 378 -34.30 -5.53 6.59
C GLY A 378 -35.76 -5.32 6.23
N SER A 379 -36.18 -4.07 6.14
CA SER A 379 -37.52 -3.70 5.67
C SER A 379 -37.46 -2.92 4.35
N SER A 380 -38.42 -3.15 3.44
CA SER A 380 -38.48 -2.45 2.15
C SER A 380 -37.12 -2.50 1.42
N GLY A 381 -36.48 -1.35 1.20
CA GLY A 381 -35.26 -1.25 0.39
C GLY A 381 -34.03 -1.84 1.07
N GLY A 382 -34.10 -2.03 2.38
CA GLY A 382 -33.01 -2.58 3.19
C GLY A 382 -32.80 -4.08 2.96
N GLY A 383 -33.76 -4.78 2.35
CA GLY A 383 -33.70 -6.23 2.18
C GLY A 383 -32.54 -6.71 1.31
N ILE A 384 -32.15 -5.95 0.27
CA ILE A 384 -30.98 -6.30 -0.56
C ILE A 384 -29.70 -6.29 0.29
N LEU A 385 -29.43 -5.22 1.05
CA LEU A 385 -28.27 -5.19 1.94
C LEU A 385 -28.35 -6.29 3.01
N GLY A 386 -29.52 -6.50 3.61
CA GLY A 386 -29.73 -7.54 4.63
C GLY A 386 -29.38 -8.93 4.10
N PHE A 387 -29.82 -9.25 2.88
CA PHE A 387 -29.47 -10.48 2.19
C PHE A 387 -27.96 -10.64 2.00
N TYR A 388 -27.27 -9.58 1.55
CA TYR A 388 -25.82 -9.61 1.36
C TYR A 388 -25.04 -9.76 2.67
N LEU A 389 -25.48 -9.11 3.74
CA LEU A 389 -24.90 -9.25 5.07
C LEU A 389 -25.04 -10.68 5.59
N ALA A 390 -26.25 -11.26 5.54
CA ALA A 390 -26.54 -12.62 5.99
C ALA A 390 -25.78 -13.67 5.15
N LYS A 391 -25.75 -13.51 3.82
CA LYS A 391 -25.01 -14.39 2.92
C LYS A 391 -23.51 -14.41 3.21
N ASN A 392 -22.95 -13.29 3.67
CA ASN A 392 -21.53 -13.18 4.02
C ASN A 392 -21.22 -13.58 5.48
N THR A 393 -22.25 -13.90 6.28
CA THR A 393 -22.11 -14.36 7.67
C THR A 393 -22.95 -15.63 7.90
N PRO A 394 -22.46 -16.80 7.44
CA PRO A 394 -23.18 -18.06 7.54
C PRO A 394 -23.67 -18.37 8.97
N ASN A 395 -24.84 -19.00 9.07
CA ASN A 395 -25.59 -19.33 10.29
C ASN A 395 -26.23 -18.15 11.04
N SER A 396 -26.14 -16.92 10.53
CA SER A 396 -26.91 -15.79 11.05
C SER A 396 -28.41 -15.90 10.74
N THR A 397 -29.20 -14.98 11.30
CA THR A 397 -30.63 -14.85 10.99
C THR A 397 -30.90 -13.55 10.24
N LEU A 398 -31.67 -13.63 9.15
CA LEU A 398 -32.17 -12.49 8.40
C LEU A 398 -33.69 -12.43 8.53
N TYR A 399 -34.19 -11.34 9.10
CA TYR A 399 -35.60 -10.98 9.07
C TYR A 399 -35.87 -9.95 7.96
N MET A 400 -36.72 -10.32 7.02
CA MET A 400 -37.19 -9.49 5.92
C MET A 400 -38.66 -9.12 6.13
N SER A 401 -39.00 -7.85 5.88
CA SER A 401 -40.39 -7.36 5.95
C SER A 401 -40.73 -6.44 4.78
N ASN A 402 -41.75 -6.80 3.99
CA ASN A 402 -42.25 -6.03 2.84
C ASN A 402 -41.12 -5.57 1.88
N VAL A 403 -40.20 -6.47 1.54
CA VAL A 403 -38.93 -6.13 0.87
C VAL A 403 -39.10 -5.98 -0.65
N GLN A 404 -38.39 -5.00 -1.23
CA GLN A 404 -38.12 -4.98 -2.68
C GLN A 404 -36.99 -5.97 -3.01
N THR A 405 -37.32 -7.05 -3.71
CA THR A 405 -36.38 -8.13 -4.07
C THR A 405 -35.66 -7.91 -5.41
N ASP A 406 -36.17 -6.98 -6.22
CA ASP A 406 -35.61 -6.65 -7.53
C ASP A 406 -35.82 -5.17 -7.84
N VAL A 407 -34.74 -4.40 -7.91
CA VAL A 407 -34.81 -2.94 -8.10
C VAL A 407 -35.50 -2.57 -9.41
N ARG A 408 -35.44 -3.44 -10.43
CA ARG A 408 -36.01 -3.20 -11.77
C ARG A 408 -37.54 -3.31 -11.79
N HIS A 409 -38.11 -4.02 -10.82
CA HIS A 409 -39.56 -4.21 -10.71
C HIS A 409 -40.23 -3.21 -9.76
N TYR A 410 -39.50 -2.20 -9.28
CA TYR A 410 -40.04 -1.13 -8.45
C TYR A 410 -40.61 0.03 -9.30
N ASP A 411 -40.87 1.19 -8.69
CA ASP A 411 -41.32 2.41 -9.36
C ASP A 411 -40.36 2.89 -10.46
N PRO A 412 -40.83 3.05 -11.72
CA PRO A 412 -40.01 3.48 -12.85
C PRO A 412 -39.34 4.84 -12.65
N LYS A 413 -39.98 5.78 -11.94
CA LYS A 413 -39.39 7.11 -11.70
C LYS A 413 -38.16 7.01 -10.79
N THR A 414 -38.25 6.21 -9.73
CA THR A 414 -37.14 5.93 -8.81
C THR A 414 -36.02 5.16 -9.53
N LEU A 415 -36.36 4.16 -10.34
CA LEU A 415 -35.40 3.42 -11.16
C LEU A 415 -34.65 4.31 -12.15
N LYS A 416 -35.38 5.19 -12.86
CA LYS A 416 -34.77 6.15 -13.80
C LYS A 416 -33.78 7.07 -13.09
N LYS A 417 -34.16 7.64 -11.96
CA LYS A 417 -33.28 8.51 -11.16
C LYS A 417 -32.04 7.75 -10.65
N LEU A 418 -32.20 6.48 -10.29
CA LEU A 418 -31.07 5.61 -9.93
C LEU A 418 -30.13 5.38 -11.13
N ILE A 419 -30.65 5.11 -12.32
CA ILE A 419 -29.85 4.95 -13.55
C ILE A 419 -29.08 6.23 -13.87
N GLU A 420 -29.74 7.38 -13.76
CA GLU A 420 -29.14 8.72 -13.92
C GLU A 420 -27.94 8.93 -12.98
N VAL A 421 -28.11 8.61 -11.69
CA VAL A 421 -27.13 8.95 -10.64
C VAL A 421 -26.02 7.90 -10.47
N SER A 422 -26.35 6.62 -10.60
CA SER A 422 -25.43 5.52 -10.29
C SER A 422 -24.77 4.90 -11.51
N PHE A 423 -25.35 5.06 -12.71
CA PHE A 423 -24.99 4.27 -13.89
C PHE A 423 -24.76 5.10 -15.16
N ASP A 424 -24.44 6.39 -15.02
CA ASP A 424 -24.09 7.29 -16.13
C ASP A 424 -25.17 7.33 -17.24
N ASN A 425 -26.45 7.27 -16.86
CA ASN A 425 -27.59 7.17 -17.79
C ASN A 425 -27.61 5.91 -18.68
N ASP A 426 -26.81 4.88 -18.38
CA ASP A 426 -26.79 3.64 -19.14
C ASP A 426 -27.94 2.71 -18.71
N SER A 427 -29.13 2.95 -19.27
CA SER A 427 -30.29 2.09 -19.03
C SER A 427 -30.08 0.67 -19.56
N GLY A 428 -29.34 0.53 -20.66
CA GLY A 428 -28.99 -0.77 -21.24
C GLY A 428 -28.24 -1.67 -20.25
N TYR A 429 -27.30 -1.11 -19.48
CA TYR A 429 -26.58 -1.85 -18.44
C TYR A 429 -27.49 -2.44 -17.36
N VAL A 430 -28.54 -1.72 -16.96
CA VAL A 430 -29.47 -2.16 -15.90
C VAL A 430 -30.54 -3.10 -16.44
N GLU A 431 -31.07 -2.83 -17.64
CA GLU A 431 -32.12 -3.62 -18.27
C GLU A 431 -31.60 -4.97 -18.81
N GLN A 432 -30.40 -5.00 -19.38
CA GLN A 432 -29.79 -6.23 -19.92
C GLN A 432 -29.16 -7.11 -18.82
N ALA A 433 -29.11 -6.63 -17.58
CA ALA A 433 -28.65 -7.41 -16.45
C ALA A 433 -29.54 -8.64 -16.31
N GLY A 434 -28.98 -9.85 -16.46
CA GLY A 434 -29.75 -11.09 -16.28
C GLY A 434 -30.14 -11.31 -14.82
N ASP A 435 -31.08 -12.22 -14.55
CA ASP A 435 -31.52 -12.54 -13.18
C ASP A 435 -30.41 -13.15 -12.31
N LYS A 436 -29.30 -13.58 -12.91
CA LYS A 436 -28.08 -14.04 -12.21
C LYS A 436 -27.13 -12.90 -11.83
N GLN A 437 -27.46 -11.64 -12.15
CA GLN A 437 -26.66 -10.49 -11.78
C GLN A 437 -27.13 -9.98 -10.41
N ASN A 438 -26.56 -10.58 -9.36
CA ASN A 438 -26.99 -10.44 -7.96
C ASN A 438 -27.05 -8.98 -7.43
N ARG A 439 -26.60 -7.99 -8.19
CA ARG A 439 -26.59 -6.58 -7.81
C ARG A 439 -27.98 -5.96 -7.77
N PHE A 440 -28.80 -6.21 -8.78
CA PHE A 440 -30.10 -5.57 -8.92
C PHE A 440 -31.23 -6.40 -8.33
N THR A 441 -31.00 -7.69 -8.13
CA THR A 441 -32.01 -8.64 -7.69
C THR A 441 -31.43 -9.67 -6.74
N ILE A 442 -32.26 -10.10 -5.79
CA ILE A 442 -32.00 -11.28 -4.95
C ILE A 442 -32.85 -12.48 -5.39
N ASN A 443 -33.61 -12.36 -6.47
CA ASN A 443 -34.37 -13.48 -7.06
C ASN A 443 -33.41 -14.57 -7.54
N GLY A 444 -33.75 -15.84 -7.30
CA GLY A 444 -32.86 -16.95 -7.66
C GLY A 444 -31.61 -17.07 -6.80
N HIS A 445 -31.52 -16.31 -5.71
CA HIS A 445 -30.37 -16.33 -4.81
C HIS A 445 -30.74 -16.78 -3.40
N SER A 446 -29.92 -17.67 -2.87
CA SER A 446 -29.98 -18.15 -1.49
C SER A 446 -28.59 -18.10 -0.83
N GLY A 447 -28.53 -18.46 0.45
CA GLY A 447 -27.29 -18.48 1.23
C GLY A 447 -27.43 -19.21 2.56
N PRO A 448 -26.30 -19.58 3.20
CA PRO A 448 -26.27 -20.49 4.35
C PRO A 448 -26.65 -19.81 5.68
N PHE A 449 -27.82 -19.20 5.76
CA PHE A 449 -28.36 -18.50 6.92
C PHE A 449 -29.84 -18.87 7.16
N HIS A 450 -30.39 -18.48 8.31
CA HIS A 450 -31.80 -18.63 8.64
C HIS A 450 -32.58 -17.44 8.09
N LEU A 451 -33.61 -17.68 7.28
CA LEU A 451 -34.44 -16.63 6.70
C LEU A 451 -35.82 -16.62 7.37
N ILE A 452 -36.27 -15.44 7.77
CA ILE A 452 -37.66 -15.17 8.16
C ILE A 452 -38.16 -14.05 7.23
N TYR A 453 -39.13 -14.33 6.38
CA TYR A 453 -39.66 -13.37 5.41
C TYR A 453 -41.15 -13.14 5.66
N SER A 454 -41.44 -11.97 6.25
CA SER A 454 -42.79 -11.46 6.43
C SER A 454 -43.26 -10.56 5.28
N GLN A 455 -44.51 -10.72 4.86
CA GLN A 455 -45.13 -9.91 3.83
C GLN A 455 -46.60 -9.64 4.14
N ASN A 456 -46.97 -8.35 4.16
CA ASN A 456 -48.37 -7.93 4.22
C ASN A 456 -49.01 -8.16 2.84
N LYS A 457 -50.09 -8.94 2.79
CA LYS A 457 -50.82 -9.23 1.55
C LYS A 457 -51.67 -8.04 1.08
N VAL A 458 -51.99 -7.09 1.97
CA VAL A 458 -52.70 -5.86 1.60
C VAL A 458 -51.84 -4.98 0.68
N ASP A 459 -50.51 -5.09 0.78
CA ASP A 459 -49.56 -4.45 -0.12
C ASP A 459 -49.43 -5.23 -1.44
N ASN A 460 -50.48 -5.18 -2.25
CA ASN A 460 -50.61 -5.95 -3.49
C ASN A 460 -49.44 -5.74 -4.46
N PHE A 461 -48.89 -4.52 -4.53
CA PHE A 461 -47.76 -4.22 -5.42
C PHE A 461 -46.52 -5.04 -5.03
N HIS A 462 -46.09 -4.98 -3.77
CA HIS A 462 -44.89 -5.72 -3.34
C HIS A 462 -45.14 -7.22 -3.22
N TYR A 463 -46.35 -7.62 -2.84
CA TYR A 463 -46.76 -9.02 -2.78
C TYR A 463 -46.62 -9.71 -4.15
N GLU A 464 -47.17 -9.11 -5.22
CA GLU A 464 -47.11 -9.69 -6.57
C GLU A 464 -45.75 -9.49 -7.25
N HIS A 465 -45.16 -8.30 -7.18
CA HIS A 465 -43.96 -7.97 -7.97
C HIS A 465 -42.64 -8.36 -7.31
N HIS A 466 -42.61 -8.55 -6.00
CA HIS A 466 -41.39 -8.89 -5.26
C HIS A 466 -41.50 -10.22 -4.52
N TYR A 467 -42.42 -10.34 -3.57
CA TYR A 467 -42.52 -11.51 -2.70
C TYR A 467 -42.80 -12.80 -3.48
N LYS A 468 -43.90 -12.85 -4.24
CA LYS A 468 -44.27 -14.03 -5.04
C LYS A 468 -43.20 -14.39 -6.07
N LYS A 469 -42.68 -13.40 -6.81
CA LYS A 469 -41.61 -13.64 -7.80
C LYS A 469 -40.35 -14.21 -7.15
N TRP A 470 -39.93 -13.67 -6.01
CA TRP A 470 -38.77 -14.17 -5.28
C TRP A 470 -39.00 -15.60 -4.80
N ARG A 471 -40.17 -15.85 -4.19
CA ARG A 471 -40.54 -17.17 -3.66
C ARG A 471 -40.59 -18.25 -4.74
N LEU A 472 -41.09 -17.92 -5.93
CA LEU A 472 -41.16 -18.84 -7.07
C LEU A 472 -39.80 -19.07 -7.76
N SER A 473 -38.90 -18.08 -7.74
CA SER A 473 -37.62 -18.13 -8.46
C SER A 473 -36.46 -18.66 -7.63
N THR A 474 -36.59 -18.76 -6.31
CA THR A 474 -35.45 -19.02 -5.40
C THR A 474 -35.40 -20.46 -4.91
N GLU A 475 -34.27 -21.14 -5.16
CA GLU A 475 -33.99 -22.47 -4.60
C GLU A 475 -33.69 -22.36 -3.11
N LEU A 476 -34.55 -22.96 -2.27
CA LEU A 476 -34.46 -22.85 -0.82
C LEU A 476 -33.37 -23.74 -0.18
N THR A 477 -32.82 -24.70 -0.92
CA THR A 477 -31.91 -25.76 -0.41
C THR A 477 -30.63 -25.26 0.27
N TYR A 478 -30.22 -24.01 -0.01
CA TYR A 478 -29.03 -23.41 0.58
C TYR A 478 -29.30 -22.65 1.89
N PHE A 479 -30.56 -22.38 2.24
CA PHE A 479 -30.91 -21.80 3.54
C PHE A 479 -30.81 -22.83 4.66
N LYS A 480 -30.51 -22.38 5.88
CA LYS A 480 -30.51 -23.25 7.07
C LYS A 480 -31.94 -23.57 7.52
N SER A 481 -32.81 -22.58 7.45
CA SER A 481 -34.26 -22.69 7.57
C SER A 481 -34.89 -21.49 6.87
N VAL A 482 -36.14 -21.63 6.47
CA VAL A 482 -36.95 -20.54 5.90
C VAL A 482 -38.28 -20.50 6.61
N CYS A 483 -38.67 -19.35 7.14
CA CYS A 483 -39.99 -19.09 7.69
C CYS A 483 -40.68 -18.03 6.84
N PHE A 484 -41.77 -18.38 6.19
CA PHE A 484 -42.62 -17.43 5.49
C PHE A 484 -43.76 -17.01 6.40
N ILE A 485 -44.00 -15.70 6.49
CA ILE A 485 -45.10 -15.13 7.26
C ILE A 485 -45.90 -14.24 6.30
N GLU A 486 -47.10 -14.68 5.93
CA GLU A 486 -48.03 -13.83 5.21
C GLU A 486 -49.07 -13.31 6.20
N TYR A 487 -49.36 -12.02 6.19
CA TYR A 487 -50.30 -11.40 7.13
C TYR A 487 -51.15 -10.33 6.45
N GLU A 488 -52.24 -9.91 7.10
CA GLU A 488 -53.16 -8.91 6.56
C GLU A 488 -53.38 -7.78 7.57
N ASP A 489 -52.84 -6.61 7.24
CA ASP A 489 -53.03 -5.39 8.03
C ASP A 489 -53.33 -4.20 7.11
N VAL A 490 -54.58 -3.74 7.17
CA VAL A 490 -55.06 -2.63 6.33
C VAL A 490 -54.47 -1.29 6.77
N GLU A 491 -54.19 -1.11 8.07
CA GLU A 491 -53.71 0.16 8.60
C GLU A 491 -52.27 0.44 8.19
N THR A 492 -51.41 -0.58 8.26
CA THR A 492 -49.98 -0.42 7.95
C THR A 492 -49.69 -0.53 6.46
N GLY A 493 -50.43 -1.36 5.71
CA GLY A 493 -50.21 -1.55 4.27
C GLY A 493 -48.75 -1.94 3.97
N HIS A 494 -48.04 -1.14 3.15
CA HIS A 494 -46.60 -1.32 2.91
C HIS A 494 -45.73 -0.93 4.11
N GLY A 495 -46.23 -0.02 4.94
CA GLY A 495 -45.54 0.50 6.10
C GLY A 495 -45.19 -0.60 7.10
N PRO A 496 -44.24 -0.32 7.99
CA PRO A 496 -43.91 -1.26 9.06
C PRO A 496 -45.07 -1.41 10.04
N LEU A 497 -45.10 -2.55 10.74
CA LEU A 497 -45.91 -2.72 11.94
C LEU A 497 -45.57 -1.64 12.99
N ASN A 498 -46.43 -1.48 13.98
CA ASN A 498 -46.15 -0.55 15.07
C ASN A 498 -44.84 -0.93 15.81
N THR A 499 -44.22 0.05 16.48
CA THR A 499 -42.90 -0.15 17.10
C THR A 499 -42.91 -1.24 18.17
N GLU A 500 -44.00 -1.40 18.92
CA GLU A 500 -44.10 -2.45 19.94
C GLU A 500 -44.05 -3.84 19.32
N SER A 501 -44.82 -4.07 18.24
CA SER A 501 -44.80 -5.32 17.48
C SER A 501 -43.42 -5.60 16.89
N GLU A 502 -42.76 -4.62 16.25
CA GLU A 502 -41.44 -4.85 15.65
C GLU A 502 -40.35 -5.15 16.69
N ILE A 503 -40.36 -4.47 17.84
CA ILE A 503 -39.45 -4.78 18.96
C ILE A 503 -39.75 -6.18 19.53
N GLY A 504 -41.03 -6.52 19.67
CA GLY A 504 -41.48 -7.84 20.11
C GLY A 504 -41.00 -8.97 19.19
N ILE A 505 -41.15 -8.79 17.88
CA ILE A 505 -40.66 -9.74 16.86
C ILE A 505 -39.14 -9.90 16.97
N ILE A 506 -38.39 -8.80 17.04
CA ILE A 506 -36.92 -8.83 17.15
C ILE A 506 -36.48 -9.64 18.37
N ARG A 507 -37.09 -9.40 19.54
CA ARG A 507 -36.79 -10.14 20.78
C ARG A 507 -37.11 -11.61 20.64
N ALA A 508 -38.32 -11.92 20.17
CA ALA A 508 -38.77 -13.29 20.04
C ALA A 508 -37.87 -14.11 19.07
N ILE A 509 -37.41 -13.50 17.98
CA ILE A 509 -36.46 -14.14 17.06
C ILE A 509 -35.12 -14.43 17.75
N ILE A 510 -34.55 -13.47 18.50
CA ILE A 510 -33.27 -13.66 19.18
C ILE A 510 -33.35 -14.66 20.33
N GLU A 511 -34.46 -14.65 21.06
CA GLU A 511 -34.71 -15.52 22.22
C GLU A 511 -35.19 -16.92 21.80
N GLY A 512 -35.53 -17.12 20.52
CA GLY A 512 -36.01 -18.39 20.00
C GLY A 512 -37.42 -18.76 20.49
N VAL A 513 -38.25 -17.75 20.77
CA VAL A 513 -39.66 -17.91 21.19
C VAL A 513 -40.61 -17.51 20.07
N ASP A 514 -41.89 -17.82 20.25
CA ASP A 514 -42.90 -17.56 19.21
C ASP A 514 -43.14 -16.05 19.00
N TYR A 515 -43.04 -15.61 17.76
CA TYR A 515 -43.31 -14.24 17.30
C TYR A 515 -44.63 -14.12 16.52
N SER A 516 -45.38 -15.22 16.34
CA SER A 516 -46.61 -15.25 15.54
C SER A 516 -47.67 -14.26 16.01
N ALA A 517 -47.79 -14.08 17.34
CA ALA A 517 -48.78 -13.21 17.97
C ALA A 517 -48.67 -11.72 17.59
N PHE A 518 -47.52 -11.27 17.06
CA PHE A 518 -47.32 -9.89 16.63
C PHE A 518 -47.87 -9.59 15.23
N PHE A 519 -48.27 -10.61 14.47
CA PHE A 519 -48.80 -10.47 13.12
C PHE A 519 -50.33 -10.63 13.12
N PRO A 520 -51.10 -9.67 12.56
CA PRO A 520 -52.55 -9.81 12.44
C PRO A 520 -52.94 -10.74 11.28
N ALA A 521 -53.97 -11.57 11.48
CA ALA A 521 -54.55 -12.43 10.43
C ALA A 521 -53.48 -13.15 9.57
N HIS A 522 -52.56 -13.85 10.24
CA HIS A 522 -51.36 -14.39 9.61
C HIS A 522 -51.44 -15.88 9.28
N SER A 523 -50.60 -16.30 8.33
CA SER A 523 -50.25 -17.68 8.06
C SER A 523 -48.73 -17.84 8.08
N ILE A 524 -48.24 -18.86 8.78
CA ILE A 524 -46.81 -19.15 8.92
C ILE A 524 -46.50 -20.50 8.27
N GLU A 525 -45.44 -20.53 7.47
CA GLU A 525 -44.90 -21.74 6.87
C GLU A 525 -43.42 -21.86 7.20
N ASN A 526 -43.06 -22.92 7.93
CA ASN A 526 -41.68 -23.24 8.27
C ASN A 526 -41.17 -24.33 7.34
N ILE A 527 -40.06 -24.06 6.67
CA ILE A 527 -39.37 -24.96 5.75
C ILE A 527 -37.96 -25.21 6.31
N TYR A 528 -37.62 -26.48 6.47
CA TYR A 528 -36.27 -26.94 6.78
C TYR A 528 -35.75 -27.69 5.55
N PRO A 529 -35.07 -27.00 4.61
CA PRO A 529 -34.71 -27.58 3.34
C PRO A 529 -33.82 -28.81 3.55
N GLU A 530 -34.13 -29.92 2.86
CA GLU A 530 -33.21 -31.05 2.78
C GLU A 530 -31.93 -30.55 2.11
N LYS A 531 -30.85 -30.48 2.89
CA LYS A 531 -29.55 -30.07 2.37
C LYS A 531 -29.17 -31.05 1.28
N LYS A 532 -29.01 -30.58 0.03
CA LYS A 532 -28.12 -31.26 -0.91
C LYS A 532 -26.80 -31.44 -0.16
N LYS A 533 -26.35 -32.68 0.05
CA LYS A 533 -25.01 -32.95 0.56
C LYS A 533 -24.03 -32.29 -0.40
N GLN A 534 -23.64 -31.07 -0.08
CA GLN A 534 -22.47 -30.45 -0.66
C GLN A 534 -21.34 -31.05 0.15
N ASP A 535 -20.64 -32.02 -0.43
CA ASP A 535 -19.40 -32.52 0.14
C ASP A 535 -18.44 -31.33 0.25
N GLU A 536 -18.42 -30.65 1.41
CA GLU A 536 -17.34 -29.74 1.78
C GLU A 536 -16.10 -30.60 2.00
N LYS A 537 -15.49 -31.05 0.91
CA LYS A 537 -14.23 -31.77 0.95
C LYS A 537 -13.16 -30.75 1.36
N ILE A 538 -12.72 -30.85 2.60
CA ILE A 538 -11.65 -30.01 3.17
C ILE A 538 -10.30 -30.55 2.69
N ILE A 539 -9.41 -29.67 2.23
CA ILE A 539 -8.03 -30.00 1.86
C ILE A 539 -7.10 -29.45 2.94
N ASN A 540 -6.33 -30.33 3.57
CA ASN A 540 -5.27 -29.92 4.50
C ASN A 540 -3.97 -29.64 3.73
N LEU A 541 -3.67 -28.36 3.53
CA LEU A 541 -2.44 -27.93 2.87
C LEU A 541 -1.31 -27.77 3.90
N LYS A 542 -0.25 -28.55 3.73
CA LYS A 542 0.99 -28.42 4.53
C LYS A 542 2.03 -27.60 3.77
N HIS A 543 2.75 -26.71 4.46
CA HIS A 543 3.84 -25.95 3.87
C HIS A 543 4.99 -25.77 4.88
N TYR A 544 6.24 -25.93 4.47
CA TYR A 544 7.38 -25.90 5.40
C TYR A 544 7.58 -24.53 6.10
N ALA A 545 7.16 -23.45 5.44
CA ALA A 545 7.27 -22.08 5.95
C ALA A 545 6.00 -21.53 6.61
N TYR A 546 4.86 -22.24 6.54
CA TYR A 546 3.58 -21.75 7.06
C TYR A 546 2.87 -22.80 7.90
N PRO A 547 2.04 -22.40 8.89
CA PRO A 547 1.15 -23.35 9.56
C PRO A 547 0.24 -24.10 8.57
N ASP A 548 -0.15 -25.32 8.95
CA ASP A 548 -1.13 -26.12 8.22
C ASP A 548 -2.41 -25.29 7.99
N PHE A 549 -2.95 -25.38 6.76
CA PHE A 549 -4.07 -24.55 6.34
C PHE A 549 -5.16 -25.36 5.64
N GLU A 550 -6.40 -25.16 6.05
CA GLU A 550 -7.57 -25.83 5.48
C GLU A 550 -8.15 -25.05 4.30
N LEU A 551 -8.24 -25.70 3.13
CA LEU A 551 -8.97 -25.20 1.97
C LEU A 551 -10.36 -25.83 1.92
N SER A 552 -11.38 -25.01 1.78
CA SER A 552 -12.75 -25.43 1.49
C SER A 552 -13.09 -25.12 0.03
N PHE A 553 -13.80 -26.02 -0.65
CA PHE A 553 -14.39 -25.70 -1.95
C PHE A 553 -15.62 -24.76 -1.81
N PRO A 554 -15.83 -23.80 -2.74
CA PRO A 554 -14.90 -23.38 -3.79
C PRO A 554 -13.68 -22.65 -3.22
N ILE A 555 -12.50 -22.86 -3.80
CA ILE A 555 -11.25 -22.34 -3.23
C ILE A 555 -11.17 -20.83 -3.50
N ASN A 556 -10.85 -20.04 -2.46
CA ASN A 556 -10.49 -18.64 -2.65
C ASN A 556 -9.03 -18.52 -3.11
N TRP A 557 -8.82 -18.51 -4.42
CA TRP A 557 -7.48 -18.45 -5.03
C TRP A 557 -6.69 -17.15 -4.75
N ASN A 558 -7.36 -16.12 -4.21
CA ASN A 558 -6.73 -14.87 -3.76
C ASN A 558 -6.50 -14.81 -2.25
N GLN A 559 -6.81 -15.87 -1.50
CA GLN A 559 -6.67 -15.85 -0.06
C GLN A 559 -5.21 -15.65 0.37
N ASP A 560 -5.03 -14.82 1.39
CA ASP A 560 -3.72 -14.47 1.93
C ASP A 560 -3.77 -14.44 3.47
N PRO A 561 -3.98 -15.61 4.12
CA PRO A 561 -4.08 -15.71 5.57
C PRO A 561 -2.80 -15.23 6.29
N TYR A 562 -1.67 -15.20 5.60
CA TYR A 562 -0.36 -14.88 6.14
C TYR A 562 0.21 -13.55 5.64
N LEU A 563 -0.57 -12.75 4.89
CA LEU A 563 -0.12 -11.50 4.25
C LEU A 563 1.20 -11.67 3.47
N SER A 564 1.36 -12.83 2.84
CA SER A 564 2.60 -13.27 2.22
C SER A 564 2.42 -13.44 0.71
N LYS A 565 3.27 -12.73 -0.04
CA LYS A 565 3.41 -12.95 -1.50
C LYS A 565 3.79 -14.40 -1.81
N ASN A 566 4.65 -14.99 -0.99
CA ASN A 566 5.12 -16.37 -1.15
C ASN A 566 3.99 -17.38 -0.92
N TRP A 567 3.07 -17.15 0.03
CA TRP A 567 1.88 -17.99 0.20
C TRP A 567 1.02 -18.02 -1.07
N LYS A 568 0.64 -16.85 -1.60
CA LYS A 568 -0.18 -16.76 -2.82
C LYS A 568 0.51 -17.37 -4.04
N HIS A 569 1.82 -17.15 -4.19
CA HIS A 569 2.64 -17.78 -5.21
C HIS A 569 2.57 -19.31 -5.13
N ASN A 570 2.69 -19.88 -3.93
CA ASN A 570 2.61 -21.33 -3.69
C ASN A 570 1.22 -21.88 -4.05
N LEU A 571 0.15 -21.28 -3.51
CA LEU A 571 -1.23 -21.70 -3.73
C LEU A 571 -1.57 -21.77 -5.23
N ASN A 572 -1.24 -20.72 -5.98
CA ASN A 572 -1.57 -20.59 -7.40
C ASN A 572 -0.63 -21.34 -8.34
N SER A 573 0.47 -21.92 -7.83
CA SER A 573 1.39 -22.72 -8.66
C SER A 573 0.89 -24.15 -8.90
N LEU A 574 -0.12 -24.61 -8.16
CA LEU A 574 -0.66 -25.98 -8.21
C LEU A 574 0.34 -27.12 -7.98
N ARG A 575 1.64 -26.84 -7.83
CA ARG A 575 2.69 -27.84 -7.59
C ARG A 575 2.45 -28.67 -6.34
N TRP A 576 1.72 -28.13 -5.36
CA TRP A 576 1.33 -28.84 -4.13
C TRP A 576 0.35 -29.99 -4.37
N LEU A 577 -0.26 -30.10 -5.55
CA LEU A 577 -1.21 -31.17 -5.88
C LEU A 577 -0.57 -32.55 -6.06
N HIS A 578 0.76 -32.65 -6.23
CA HIS A 578 1.44 -33.91 -6.51
C HIS A 578 1.25 -34.97 -5.41
N VAL A 579 1.05 -34.56 -4.16
CA VAL A 579 0.86 -35.47 -3.01
C VAL A 579 -0.58 -35.98 -2.86
N PHE A 580 -1.53 -35.46 -3.63
CA PHE A 580 -2.94 -35.77 -3.51
C PHE A 580 -3.42 -36.80 -4.53
N ASP A 581 -4.51 -37.50 -4.21
CA ASP A 581 -5.11 -38.50 -5.11
C ASP A 581 -5.73 -37.87 -6.37
N LYS A 582 -6.02 -38.73 -7.36
CA LYS A 582 -6.58 -38.34 -8.65
C LYS A 582 -7.92 -37.61 -8.52
N GLU A 583 -8.79 -38.04 -7.60
CA GLU A 583 -10.11 -37.44 -7.39
C GLU A 583 -10.00 -36.00 -6.88
N LEU A 584 -9.08 -35.74 -5.96
CA LEU A 584 -8.88 -34.40 -5.43
C LEU A 584 -8.17 -33.49 -6.42
N LYS A 585 -7.17 -33.99 -7.14
CA LYS A 585 -6.53 -33.26 -8.26
C LYS A 585 -7.57 -32.79 -9.26
N GLU A 586 -8.49 -33.67 -9.68
CA GLU A 586 -9.58 -33.34 -10.59
C GLU A 586 -10.42 -32.18 -10.06
N LYS A 587 -10.90 -32.27 -8.80
CA LYS A 587 -11.74 -31.23 -8.18
C LYS A 587 -11.03 -29.87 -8.12
N VAL A 588 -9.76 -29.86 -7.73
CA VAL A 588 -8.97 -28.61 -7.66
C VAL A 588 -8.75 -28.00 -9.04
N ILE A 589 -8.41 -28.82 -10.06
CA ILE A 589 -8.22 -28.35 -11.43
C ILE A 589 -9.52 -27.74 -11.98
N GLN A 590 -10.67 -28.37 -11.73
CA GLN A 590 -11.97 -27.84 -12.13
C GLN A 590 -12.29 -26.51 -11.44
N ASP A 591 -12.05 -26.40 -10.14
CA ASP A 591 -12.27 -25.16 -9.38
C ASP A 591 -11.35 -24.02 -9.85
N PHE A 592 -10.07 -24.33 -10.08
CA PHE A 592 -9.09 -23.38 -10.60
C PHE A 592 -9.44 -22.89 -12.01
N TYR A 593 -9.85 -23.80 -12.90
CA TYR A 593 -10.35 -23.47 -14.24
C TYR A 593 -11.58 -22.56 -14.16
N SER A 594 -12.55 -22.91 -13.31
CA SER A 594 -13.76 -22.12 -13.16
C SER A 594 -13.46 -20.71 -12.64
N PHE A 595 -12.58 -20.58 -11.65
CA PHE A 595 -12.21 -19.29 -11.09
C PHE A 595 -11.49 -18.38 -12.10
N ASN A 596 -10.45 -18.90 -12.75
CA ASN A 596 -9.53 -18.08 -13.54
C ASN A 596 -9.95 -17.94 -15.02
N ILE A 597 -10.50 -18.99 -15.63
CA ILE A 597 -10.84 -19.02 -17.07
C ILE A 597 -12.33 -18.74 -17.30
N GLU A 598 -13.23 -19.45 -16.62
CA GLU A 598 -14.69 -19.30 -16.86
C GLU A 598 -15.21 -17.98 -16.27
N LYS A 599 -14.96 -17.76 -14.98
CA LYS A 599 -15.46 -16.58 -14.24
C LYS A 599 -14.54 -15.36 -14.40
N LYS A 600 -13.31 -15.55 -14.89
CA LYS A 600 -12.30 -14.51 -15.10
C LYS A 600 -12.09 -13.63 -13.87
N ILE A 601 -12.10 -14.23 -12.68
CA ILE A 601 -11.88 -13.50 -11.43
C ILE A 601 -10.42 -13.03 -11.38
N LYS A 602 -10.20 -11.76 -11.04
CA LYS A 602 -8.86 -11.16 -11.01
C LYS A 602 -7.97 -11.94 -10.05
N ASN A 603 -6.86 -12.48 -10.56
CA ASN A 603 -5.85 -13.21 -9.78
C ASN A 603 -4.45 -12.70 -10.12
N PRO A 604 -3.75 -12.01 -9.19
CA PRO A 604 -2.42 -11.47 -9.47
C PRO A 604 -1.36 -12.52 -9.85
N TYR A 605 -1.58 -13.80 -9.54
CA TYR A 605 -0.61 -14.89 -9.79
C TYR A 605 -1.03 -15.84 -10.93
N PHE A 606 -2.05 -15.45 -11.71
CA PHE A 606 -2.54 -16.25 -12.83
C PHE A 606 -1.96 -15.80 -14.18
N ASN A 607 -2.11 -14.52 -14.55
CA ASN A 607 -1.79 -14.03 -15.91
C ASN A 607 -1.13 -12.63 -15.94
N THR A 608 -0.37 -12.30 -14.89
CA THR A 608 0.30 -10.99 -14.76
C THR A 608 1.80 -11.17 -14.54
N ARG A 609 2.57 -10.08 -14.69
CA ARG A 609 4.02 -10.06 -14.41
C ARG A 609 4.37 -10.59 -13.02
N ARG A 610 3.54 -10.34 -12.00
CA ARG A 610 3.75 -10.85 -10.63
C ARG A 610 3.67 -12.38 -10.55
N GLY A 611 2.99 -13.01 -11.49
CA GLY A 611 2.76 -14.45 -11.54
C GLY A 611 3.69 -15.20 -12.48
N ASP A 612 4.65 -14.56 -13.15
CA ASP A 612 5.52 -15.18 -14.15
C ASP A 612 6.13 -16.52 -13.68
N HIS A 613 6.82 -16.53 -12.54
CA HIS A 613 7.39 -17.74 -11.96
C HIS A 613 6.30 -18.71 -11.46
N THR A 614 5.17 -18.21 -10.95
CA THR A 614 4.02 -19.06 -10.58
C THR A 614 3.48 -19.81 -11.78
N ILE A 615 3.38 -19.14 -12.94
CA ILE A 615 2.89 -19.71 -14.19
C ILE A 615 3.84 -20.83 -14.65
N SER A 616 5.16 -20.60 -14.62
CA SER A 616 6.15 -21.62 -14.99
C SER A 616 5.99 -22.90 -14.15
N LEU A 617 5.88 -22.77 -12.83
CA LEU A 617 5.67 -23.91 -11.94
C LEU A 617 4.31 -24.60 -12.16
N ARG A 618 3.27 -23.84 -12.50
CA ARG A 618 1.94 -24.37 -12.79
C ARG A 618 1.93 -25.17 -14.09
N ILE A 619 2.63 -24.71 -15.12
CA ILE A 619 2.81 -25.46 -16.35
C ILE A 619 3.46 -26.82 -16.06
N GLU A 620 4.56 -26.84 -15.31
CA GLU A 620 5.23 -28.09 -14.95
C GLU A 620 4.32 -29.05 -14.16
N ALA A 621 3.59 -28.53 -13.17
CA ALA A 621 2.66 -29.34 -12.39
C ALA A 621 1.54 -29.94 -13.27
N LEU A 622 0.93 -29.13 -14.13
CA LEU A 622 -0.17 -29.55 -15.00
C LEU A 622 0.26 -30.57 -16.06
N ILE A 623 1.45 -30.41 -16.66
CA ILE A 623 2.04 -31.42 -17.55
C ILE A 623 2.18 -32.75 -16.81
N GLY A 624 2.71 -32.73 -15.58
CA GLY A 624 2.87 -33.93 -14.76
C GLY A 624 1.55 -34.64 -14.44
N PHE A 625 0.41 -33.93 -14.49
CA PHE A 625 -0.91 -34.51 -14.24
C PHE A 625 -1.63 -35.00 -15.51
N MET A 626 -1.12 -34.73 -16.72
CA MET A 626 -1.81 -35.13 -17.94
C MET A 626 -2.00 -36.66 -18.04
N GLU A 627 -1.00 -37.44 -17.67
CA GLU A 627 -1.08 -38.92 -17.69
C GLU A 627 -2.14 -39.44 -16.69
N ASP A 628 -2.28 -38.79 -15.52
CA ASP A 628 -3.29 -39.15 -14.52
C ASP A 628 -4.71 -39.07 -15.13
N PHE A 629 -4.94 -38.20 -16.13
CA PHE A 629 -6.25 -37.89 -16.69
C PHE A 629 -6.47 -38.34 -18.13
N LYS A 630 -5.60 -39.20 -18.71
CA LYS A 630 -5.73 -39.67 -20.10
C LYS A 630 -7.10 -40.24 -20.46
N GLU A 631 -7.74 -40.95 -19.52
CA GLU A 631 -9.07 -41.56 -19.67
C GLU A 631 -10.23 -40.62 -19.32
N LEU A 632 -9.96 -39.34 -18.99
CA LEU A 632 -10.95 -38.33 -18.61
C LEU A 632 -10.82 -37.08 -19.51
N PRO A 633 -11.36 -37.10 -20.75
CA PRO A 633 -11.20 -36.02 -21.72
C PRO A 633 -11.69 -34.65 -21.22
N SER A 634 -12.70 -34.63 -20.35
CA SER A 634 -13.29 -33.40 -19.80
C SER A 634 -12.36 -32.66 -18.83
N VAL A 635 -11.42 -33.35 -18.18
CA VAL A 635 -10.40 -32.77 -17.30
C VAL A 635 -9.19 -32.36 -18.13
N LEU A 636 -8.77 -33.21 -19.07
CA LEU A 636 -7.69 -32.90 -20.01
C LEU A 636 -7.96 -31.61 -20.80
N ASP A 637 -9.18 -31.43 -21.33
CA ASP A 637 -9.57 -30.20 -22.04
C ASP A 637 -9.40 -28.95 -21.15
N LYS A 638 -9.69 -29.04 -19.85
CA LYS A 638 -9.47 -27.93 -18.91
C LYS A 638 -7.99 -27.69 -18.65
N ILE A 639 -7.21 -28.74 -18.45
CA ILE A 639 -5.74 -28.66 -18.30
C ILE A 639 -5.14 -27.98 -19.52
N GLU A 640 -5.48 -28.43 -20.73
CA GLU A 640 -4.99 -27.82 -21.98
C GLU A 640 -5.36 -26.34 -22.10
N LYS A 641 -6.58 -25.95 -21.72
CA LYS A 641 -7.00 -24.54 -21.76
C LYS A 641 -6.25 -23.69 -20.75
N ILE A 642 -5.95 -24.21 -19.56
CA ILE A 642 -5.10 -23.53 -18.58
C ILE A 642 -3.68 -23.38 -19.16
N LEU A 643 -3.08 -24.47 -19.65
CA LEU A 643 -1.73 -24.46 -20.25
C LEU A 643 -1.63 -23.48 -21.42
N LYS A 644 -2.62 -23.44 -22.32
CA LYS A 644 -2.68 -22.49 -23.43
C LYS A 644 -2.75 -21.03 -22.94
N ASN A 645 -3.49 -20.76 -21.86
CA ASN A 645 -3.55 -19.42 -21.26
C ASN A 645 -2.23 -19.02 -20.59
N ASP A 646 -1.61 -19.98 -19.90
CA ASP A 646 -0.35 -19.82 -19.18
C ASP A 646 0.80 -19.52 -20.16
N VAL A 647 0.94 -20.32 -21.21
CA VAL A 647 1.91 -20.08 -22.29
C VAL A 647 1.64 -18.74 -22.98
N ALA A 648 0.38 -18.43 -23.33
CA ALA A 648 0.04 -17.14 -23.93
C ALA A 648 0.37 -15.96 -23.02
N SER A 649 0.33 -16.14 -21.69
CA SER A 649 0.70 -15.10 -20.73
C SER A 649 2.22 -14.91 -20.66
N LEU A 650 3.00 -16.00 -20.62
CA LEU A 650 4.47 -15.95 -20.61
C LEU A 650 5.10 -15.47 -21.92
N LEU A 651 4.34 -15.43 -23.02
CA LEU A 651 4.78 -14.85 -24.28
C LEU A 651 4.64 -13.32 -24.33
N LYS A 652 3.91 -12.69 -23.39
CA LYS A 652 3.72 -11.24 -23.39
C LYS A 652 4.96 -10.52 -22.86
N GLY A 653 5.38 -9.45 -23.54
CA GLY A 653 6.56 -8.66 -23.15
C GLY A 653 6.42 -7.91 -21.82
N ASP A 654 5.20 -7.63 -21.36
CA ASP A 654 4.94 -7.03 -20.05
C ASP A 654 4.94 -8.04 -18.90
N VAL A 655 4.93 -9.35 -19.21
CA VAL A 655 4.98 -10.45 -18.23
C VAL A 655 6.36 -11.09 -18.19
N TYR A 656 6.95 -11.40 -19.35
CA TYR A 656 8.25 -12.05 -19.46
C TYR A 656 9.37 -11.16 -18.90
N GLN A 657 10.33 -11.76 -18.20
CA GLN A 657 11.44 -11.05 -17.57
C GLN A 657 12.77 -11.55 -18.11
N ILE A 658 13.68 -10.63 -18.43
CA ILE A 658 15.03 -10.97 -18.92
C ILE A 658 15.94 -11.23 -17.70
N ASN A 659 15.71 -12.37 -17.04
CA ASN A 659 16.40 -12.82 -15.84
C ASN A 659 16.15 -14.33 -15.64
N ASN A 660 16.50 -14.85 -14.46
CA ASN A 660 16.27 -16.24 -14.09
C ASN A 660 14.81 -16.73 -14.25
N HIS A 661 13.79 -15.89 -13.97
CA HIS A 661 12.38 -16.24 -14.17
C HIS A 661 12.04 -16.43 -15.66
N GLY A 662 12.63 -15.62 -16.54
CA GLY A 662 12.47 -15.77 -17.99
C GLY A 662 12.98 -17.11 -18.51
N LEU A 663 14.16 -17.54 -18.04
CA LEU A 663 14.69 -18.87 -18.36
C LEU A 663 13.76 -19.97 -17.88
N MET A 664 13.25 -19.89 -16.64
CA MET A 664 12.27 -20.86 -16.12
C MET A 664 10.98 -20.88 -16.95
N ALA A 665 10.50 -19.71 -17.40
CA ALA A 665 9.33 -19.58 -18.26
C ALA A 665 9.55 -20.28 -19.61
N ASP A 666 10.69 -20.05 -20.25
CA ASP A 666 11.00 -20.69 -21.54
C ASP A 666 11.18 -22.21 -21.40
N VAL A 667 11.86 -22.67 -20.34
CA VAL A 667 11.97 -24.09 -20.00
C VAL A 667 10.59 -24.73 -19.82
N ALA A 668 9.69 -24.08 -19.08
CA ALA A 668 8.35 -24.57 -18.85
C ALA A 668 7.53 -24.66 -20.16
N ILE A 669 7.64 -23.67 -21.04
CA ILE A 669 6.98 -23.70 -22.36
C ILE A 669 7.51 -24.84 -23.23
N ILE A 670 8.83 -25.04 -23.30
CA ILE A 670 9.43 -26.14 -24.07
C ILE A 670 9.00 -27.50 -23.51
N LYS A 671 8.95 -27.65 -22.17
CA LYS A 671 8.40 -28.86 -21.53
C LYS A 671 6.94 -29.09 -21.93
N ALA A 672 6.12 -28.04 -22.03
CA ALA A 672 4.72 -28.15 -22.48
C ALA A 672 4.61 -28.61 -23.94
N ILE A 673 5.48 -28.10 -24.82
CA ILE A 673 5.56 -28.53 -26.22
C ILE A 673 5.92 -30.01 -26.29
N ASN A 674 6.96 -30.44 -25.57
CA ASN A 674 7.43 -31.82 -25.55
C ASN A 674 6.41 -32.79 -24.94
N ALA A 675 5.52 -32.31 -24.07
CA ALA A 675 4.40 -33.07 -23.52
C ALA A 675 3.25 -33.29 -24.52
N GLY A 676 3.36 -32.79 -25.75
CA GLY A 676 2.37 -32.99 -26.81
C GLY A 676 1.20 -32.00 -26.78
N VAL A 677 1.31 -30.89 -26.04
CA VAL A 677 0.28 -29.84 -26.04
C VAL A 677 0.32 -29.08 -27.37
N ASN A 678 -0.81 -29.04 -28.07
CA ASN A 678 -0.90 -28.39 -29.38
C ASN A 678 -0.91 -26.86 -29.26
N PHE A 679 0.18 -26.23 -29.74
CA PHE A 679 0.33 -24.78 -29.88
C PHE A 679 0.47 -24.37 -31.36
N PHE A 680 0.64 -23.07 -31.63
CA PHE A 680 0.83 -22.57 -32.99
C PHE A 680 2.21 -22.97 -33.56
N PRO A 681 2.33 -23.23 -34.88
CA PRO A 681 3.60 -23.59 -35.50
C PRO A 681 4.68 -22.52 -35.29
N GLY A 682 5.92 -22.95 -35.02
CA GLY A 682 7.08 -22.06 -34.80
C GLY A 682 7.27 -21.55 -33.37
N LEU A 683 6.36 -21.86 -32.44
CA LEU A 683 6.53 -21.48 -31.02
C LEU A 683 7.85 -21.99 -30.43
N ASN A 684 8.25 -23.22 -30.77
CA ASN A 684 9.49 -23.82 -30.24
C ASN A 684 10.72 -22.99 -30.62
N ASP A 685 10.81 -22.55 -31.87
CA ASP A 685 11.94 -21.75 -32.36
C ASP A 685 11.97 -20.38 -31.69
N ILE A 686 10.81 -19.71 -31.56
CA ILE A 686 10.68 -18.42 -30.86
C ILE A 686 11.18 -18.52 -29.42
N VAL A 687 10.78 -19.56 -28.71
CA VAL A 687 11.14 -19.76 -27.30
C VAL A 687 12.62 -20.12 -27.15
N HIS A 688 13.18 -20.93 -28.05
CA HIS A 688 14.62 -21.20 -28.06
C HIS A 688 15.45 -19.94 -28.32
N ASP A 689 15.09 -19.13 -29.32
CA ASP A 689 15.79 -17.88 -29.61
C ASP A 689 15.72 -16.90 -28.44
N ARG A 690 14.53 -16.76 -27.83
CA ARG A 690 14.32 -15.93 -26.64
C ARG A 690 15.17 -16.41 -25.46
N LEU A 691 15.20 -17.72 -25.22
CA LEU A 691 16.00 -18.33 -24.15
C LEU A 691 17.49 -18.06 -24.36
N ILE A 692 18.01 -18.22 -25.58
CA ILE A 692 19.43 -17.97 -25.91
C ILE A 692 19.77 -16.48 -25.67
N ASN A 693 18.89 -15.57 -26.06
CA ASN A 693 19.07 -14.14 -25.83
C ASN A 693 19.06 -13.79 -24.34
N THR A 694 18.10 -14.33 -23.57
CA THR A 694 18.02 -14.14 -22.13
C THR A 694 19.27 -14.68 -21.44
N LEU A 695 19.71 -15.89 -21.78
CA LEU A 695 20.94 -16.48 -21.25
C LEU A 695 22.16 -15.58 -21.51
N SER A 696 22.30 -15.08 -22.74
CA SER A 696 23.41 -14.20 -23.12
C SER A 696 23.40 -12.84 -22.43
N SER A 697 22.23 -12.39 -21.95
CA SER A 697 22.08 -11.10 -21.26
C SER A 697 22.28 -11.18 -19.74
N MET A 698 22.23 -12.38 -19.15
CA MET A 698 22.34 -12.58 -17.70
C MET A 698 23.79 -12.67 -17.19
N TYR A 699 24.74 -12.92 -18.08
CA TYR A 699 26.14 -13.15 -17.74
C TYR A 699 27.06 -12.29 -18.59
N ASP A 700 28.23 -11.96 -18.05
CA ASP A 700 29.31 -11.36 -18.84
C ASP A 700 30.01 -12.38 -19.75
N GLU A 701 31.01 -11.90 -20.50
CA GLU A 701 31.79 -12.75 -21.40
C GLU A 701 32.56 -13.88 -20.70
N GLU A 702 32.82 -13.78 -19.40
CA GLU A 702 33.53 -14.79 -18.60
C GLU A 702 32.57 -15.77 -17.92
N GLY A 703 31.29 -15.42 -17.76
CA GLY A 703 30.28 -16.24 -17.10
C GLY A 703 29.89 -15.79 -15.69
N VAL A 704 30.23 -14.55 -15.29
CA VAL A 704 29.79 -13.93 -14.04
C VAL A 704 28.40 -13.35 -14.21
N CYS A 705 27.51 -13.63 -13.26
CA CYS A 705 26.12 -13.21 -13.26
C CYS A 705 26.00 -11.71 -13.00
N LEU A 706 25.23 -11.04 -13.86
CA LEU A 706 25.01 -9.59 -13.84
C LEU A 706 23.89 -9.17 -12.86
N GLU A 707 23.31 -10.10 -12.11
CA GLU A 707 22.30 -9.84 -11.07
C GLU A 707 22.91 -9.37 -9.75
N HIS A 708 24.24 -9.39 -9.63
CA HIS A 708 25.00 -8.93 -8.46
C HIS A 708 24.67 -9.66 -7.15
N SER A 709 24.52 -10.98 -7.22
CA SER A 709 24.39 -11.84 -6.05
C SER A 709 25.15 -13.15 -6.24
N ILE A 710 25.91 -13.52 -5.22
CA ILE A 710 26.67 -14.78 -5.15
C ILE A 710 25.70 -15.96 -5.07
N SER A 711 24.63 -15.84 -4.28
CA SER A 711 23.61 -16.89 -4.25
C SER A 711 22.92 -17.05 -5.60
N TYR A 712 22.66 -16.00 -6.36
CA TYR A 712 22.03 -16.16 -7.69
C TYR A 712 23.01 -16.67 -8.75
N GLN A 713 24.33 -16.47 -8.61
CA GLN A 713 25.33 -17.23 -9.38
C GLN A 713 25.18 -18.74 -9.14
N GLU A 714 25.01 -19.15 -7.88
CA GLU A 714 24.82 -20.55 -7.47
C GLU A 714 23.46 -21.11 -7.91
N TYR A 715 22.34 -20.48 -7.52
CA TYR A 715 20.99 -20.97 -7.79
C TYR A 715 20.69 -21.14 -9.27
N ASN A 716 21.26 -20.29 -10.12
CA ASN A 716 21.05 -20.38 -11.56
C ASN A 716 21.66 -21.66 -12.15
N LEU A 717 22.65 -22.30 -11.53
CA LEU A 717 23.25 -23.56 -12.02
C LEU A 717 22.22 -24.68 -12.19
N LEU A 718 21.22 -24.74 -11.30
CA LEU A 718 20.12 -25.70 -11.40
C LEU A 718 19.26 -25.44 -12.65
N ILE A 719 18.95 -24.16 -12.93
CA ILE A 719 18.19 -23.76 -14.12
C ILE A 719 18.99 -24.09 -15.37
N LEU A 720 20.29 -23.79 -15.39
CA LEU A 720 21.16 -24.08 -16.53
C LEU A 720 21.28 -25.58 -16.82
N SER A 721 21.27 -26.42 -15.78
CA SER A 721 21.21 -27.88 -15.92
C SER A 721 19.93 -28.32 -16.64
N GLU A 722 18.78 -27.74 -16.29
CA GLU A 722 17.50 -28.01 -16.96
C GLU A 722 17.49 -27.49 -18.41
N VAL A 723 17.99 -26.28 -18.64
CA VAL A 723 18.14 -25.71 -19.98
C VAL A 723 19.01 -26.61 -20.86
N LYS A 724 20.13 -27.11 -20.34
CA LYS A 724 21.04 -28.00 -21.07
C LYS A 724 20.37 -29.30 -21.54
N LYS A 725 19.40 -29.82 -20.78
CA LYS A 725 18.64 -31.05 -21.13
C LYS A 725 17.67 -30.85 -22.30
N ILE A 726 17.15 -29.64 -22.47
CA ILE A 726 16.13 -29.33 -23.50
C ILE A 726 16.71 -28.66 -24.75
N LEU A 727 17.95 -28.18 -24.70
CA LEU A 727 18.61 -27.58 -25.85
C LEU A 727 19.02 -28.64 -26.90
N PRO A 728 18.92 -28.33 -28.20
CA PRO A 728 19.49 -29.17 -29.25
C PRO A 728 21.01 -29.35 -29.06
N ALA A 729 21.54 -30.52 -29.40
CA ALA A 729 22.96 -30.86 -29.22
C ALA A 729 23.96 -29.91 -29.91
N LYS A 730 23.52 -29.16 -30.94
CA LYS A 730 24.32 -28.17 -31.68
C LYS A 730 24.04 -26.72 -31.26
N SER A 731 23.27 -26.50 -30.19
CA SER A 731 22.93 -25.14 -29.75
C SER A 731 24.16 -24.37 -29.26
N ILE A 732 24.32 -23.13 -29.73
CA ILE A 732 25.40 -22.24 -29.30
C ILE A 732 25.31 -21.89 -27.81
N ALA A 733 24.12 -21.96 -27.20
CA ALA A 733 23.95 -21.72 -25.76
C ALA A 733 24.66 -22.77 -24.88
N LEU A 734 24.99 -23.96 -25.40
CA LEU A 734 25.73 -24.96 -24.65
C LEU A 734 27.14 -24.49 -24.26
N SER A 735 27.80 -23.70 -25.11
CA SER A 735 29.11 -23.13 -24.78
C SER A 735 29.00 -22.07 -23.69
N VAL A 736 27.95 -21.24 -23.74
CA VAL A 736 27.65 -20.24 -22.70
C VAL A 736 27.40 -20.93 -21.36
N ILE A 737 26.58 -21.99 -21.33
CA ILE A 737 26.30 -22.76 -20.11
C ILE A 737 27.57 -23.35 -19.52
N ASN A 738 28.39 -24.04 -20.32
CA ASN A 738 29.62 -24.65 -19.81
C ASN A 738 30.57 -23.60 -19.25
N ARG A 739 30.73 -22.46 -19.93
CA ARG A 739 31.52 -21.32 -19.44
C ARG A 739 31.01 -20.79 -18.10
N VAL A 740 29.70 -20.60 -17.97
CA VAL A 740 29.09 -20.16 -16.71
C VAL A 740 29.32 -21.19 -15.60
N VAL A 741 29.15 -22.49 -15.87
CA VAL A 741 29.38 -23.55 -14.87
C VAL A 741 30.84 -23.57 -14.40
N GLU A 742 31.80 -23.43 -15.30
CA GLU A 742 33.22 -23.35 -14.98
C GLU A 742 33.55 -22.09 -14.16
N LYS A 743 33.09 -20.92 -14.63
CA LYS A 743 33.32 -19.65 -13.95
C LYS A 743 32.63 -19.55 -12.59
N SER A 744 31.46 -20.17 -12.44
CA SER A 744 30.74 -20.23 -11.15
C SER A 744 31.59 -20.92 -10.08
N ARG A 745 32.32 -21.97 -10.43
CA ARG A 745 33.20 -22.66 -9.47
C ARG A 745 34.28 -21.72 -8.93
N GLU A 746 34.84 -20.88 -9.81
CA GLU A 746 35.81 -19.86 -9.44
C GLU A 746 35.18 -18.76 -8.58
N VAL A 747 34.09 -18.13 -9.04
CA VAL A 747 33.39 -17.05 -8.33
C VAL A 747 32.99 -17.51 -6.92
N LEU A 748 32.29 -18.63 -6.83
CA LEU A 748 31.80 -19.16 -5.56
C LEU A 748 32.95 -19.57 -4.64
N GLY A 749 34.01 -20.21 -5.18
CA GLY A 749 35.17 -20.62 -4.39
C GLY A 749 35.94 -19.43 -3.79
N PHE A 750 36.11 -18.34 -4.53
CA PHE A 750 36.74 -17.14 -3.99
C PHE A 750 35.88 -16.42 -2.94
N HIS A 751 34.55 -16.47 -3.05
CA HIS A 751 33.63 -15.88 -2.07
C HIS A 751 33.36 -16.77 -0.85
N LEU A 752 33.83 -18.03 -0.85
CA LEU A 752 33.69 -18.95 0.27
C LEU A 752 34.78 -18.72 1.33
N LEU A 753 34.35 -18.49 2.56
CA LEU A 753 35.19 -18.37 3.75
C LEU A 753 35.56 -19.76 4.32
N LYS A 754 36.62 -19.81 5.14
CA LYS A 754 37.04 -21.07 5.81
C LYS A 754 35.97 -21.68 6.70
N ASN A 755 35.11 -20.85 7.29
CA ASN A 755 33.96 -21.29 8.10
C ASN A 755 32.75 -21.75 7.26
N LYS A 756 32.94 -21.99 5.94
CA LYS A 756 31.92 -22.45 4.99
C LYS A 756 30.76 -21.49 4.76
N GLN A 757 30.98 -20.19 4.98
CA GLN A 757 30.02 -19.15 4.63
C GLN A 757 30.46 -18.38 3.39
N TYR A 758 29.53 -18.00 2.54
CA TYR A 758 29.72 -16.97 1.53
C TYR A 758 29.77 -15.57 2.14
N ILE A 759 30.54 -14.71 1.50
CA ILE A 759 30.43 -13.26 1.64
C ILE A 759 29.06 -12.84 1.06
N PRO A 760 28.13 -12.28 1.85
CA PRO A 760 26.73 -12.17 1.47
C PRO A 760 26.42 -10.88 0.69
N ILE A 761 27.09 -10.67 -0.45
CA ILE A 761 26.90 -9.49 -1.33
C ILE A 761 25.56 -9.53 -2.06
N GLY A 762 24.86 -8.40 -2.13
CA GLY A 762 23.54 -8.32 -2.75
C GLY A 762 22.52 -9.22 -2.04
N ASP A 763 21.54 -9.75 -2.78
CA ASP A 763 20.60 -10.74 -2.26
C ASP A 763 21.25 -12.13 -2.12
N SER A 764 22.28 -12.25 -1.28
CA SER A 764 22.99 -13.50 -1.02
C SER A 764 22.73 -14.04 0.38
N PHE A 765 22.66 -15.37 0.46
CA PHE A 765 22.67 -16.12 1.71
C PHE A 765 24.09 -16.50 2.08
N ARG A 766 24.36 -16.56 3.39
CA ARG A 766 25.67 -16.94 3.91
C ARG A 766 25.99 -18.41 3.71
N VAL A 767 24.99 -19.30 3.78
CA VAL A 767 25.25 -20.75 3.67
C VAL A 767 25.10 -21.18 2.20
N PRO A 768 26.11 -21.85 1.62
CA PRO A 768 26.01 -22.43 0.28
C PRO A 768 24.88 -23.46 0.16
N ASN A 769 24.36 -23.63 -1.04
CA ASN A 769 23.41 -24.68 -1.35
C ASN A 769 24.15 -25.96 -1.77
N GLU A 770 24.56 -26.75 -0.77
CA GLU A 770 25.28 -28.02 -0.95
C GLU A 770 24.60 -28.96 -1.97
N LYS A 771 23.27 -28.96 -2.06
CA LYS A 771 22.57 -29.80 -3.04
C LYS A 771 22.89 -29.36 -4.48
N ILE A 772 22.87 -28.07 -4.76
CA ILE A 772 23.14 -27.53 -6.10
C ILE A 772 24.60 -27.77 -6.48
N LEU A 773 25.51 -27.49 -5.55
CA LEU A 773 26.94 -27.70 -5.78
C LEU A 773 27.26 -29.18 -6.02
N LYS A 774 26.68 -30.08 -5.22
CA LYS A 774 26.80 -31.54 -5.41
C LYS A 774 26.30 -31.99 -6.77
N GLU A 775 25.09 -31.57 -7.15
CA GLU A 775 24.50 -31.92 -8.46
C GLU A 775 25.32 -31.39 -9.64
N THR A 776 26.05 -30.28 -9.44
CA THR A 776 26.85 -29.64 -10.48
C THR A 776 28.29 -30.19 -10.55
N TYR A 777 28.91 -30.48 -9.40
CA TYR A 777 30.36 -30.72 -9.27
C TYR A 777 30.75 -32.06 -8.64
N GLY A 778 29.83 -32.74 -7.92
CA GLY A 778 29.94 -34.16 -7.60
C GLY A 778 30.40 -34.54 -6.18
N ASP A 779 30.66 -33.60 -5.26
CA ASP A 779 31.03 -33.90 -3.86
C ASP A 779 29.90 -33.58 -2.87
N ASN A 780 30.11 -33.65 -1.54
CA ASN A 780 29.13 -33.27 -0.51
C ASN A 780 29.58 -32.11 0.39
N ASP A 781 30.80 -31.61 0.21
CA ASP A 781 31.37 -30.53 1.02
C ASP A 781 31.69 -29.32 0.16
N SER A 782 31.13 -28.15 0.49
CA SER A 782 31.30 -26.93 -0.30
C SER A 782 32.75 -26.50 -0.51
N LEU A 783 33.67 -26.82 0.42
CA LEU A 783 35.09 -26.50 0.24
C LEU A 783 35.69 -27.41 -0.83
N GLU A 784 35.33 -28.69 -0.85
CA GLU A 784 35.82 -29.68 -1.82
C GLU A 784 35.21 -29.46 -3.21
N GLU A 785 33.89 -29.21 -3.29
CA GLU A 785 33.16 -28.96 -4.54
C GLU A 785 33.69 -27.76 -5.33
N LEU A 786 34.22 -26.76 -4.61
CA LEU A 786 34.73 -25.51 -5.17
C LEU A 786 36.26 -25.48 -5.28
N LEU A 787 36.95 -26.62 -5.11
CA LEU A 787 38.38 -26.72 -5.38
C LEU A 787 38.69 -26.47 -6.88
N PRO A 788 39.86 -25.87 -7.17
CA PRO A 788 40.89 -25.41 -6.22
C PRO A 788 40.60 -24.02 -5.61
N PHE A 789 39.53 -23.33 -6.03
CA PHE A 789 39.33 -21.91 -5.76
C PHE A 789 38.93 -21.57 -4.32
N SER A 790 38.29 -22.51 -3.63
CA SER A 790 38.02 -22.42 -2.18
C SER A 790 39.29 -22.23 -1.36
N SER A 791 40.40 -22.88 -1.74
CA SER A 791 41.71 -22.83 -1.06
C SER A 791 42.78 -22.00 -1.77
N LYS A 792 42.51 -21.54 -3.01
CA LYS A 792 43.45 -20.75 -3.81
C LYS A 792 43.72 -19.38 -3.17
N VAL A 793 44.98 -19.08 -2.88
CA VAL A 793 45.44 -17.74 -2.49
C VAL A 793 45.57 -16.82 -3.72
N GLY A 794 45.51 -15.50 -3.51
CA GLY A 794 45.63 -14.49 -4.57
C GLY A 794 44.33 -13.72 -4.80
N THR A 795 44.12 -13.25 -6.02
CA THR A 795 43.00 -12.37 -6.36
C THR A 795 41.98 -13.04 -7.27
N PHE A 796 40.72 -12.66 -7.08
CA PHE A 796 39.67 -12.80 -8.07
C PHE A 796 39.19 -11.39 -8.44
N PHE A 797 39.14 -11.12 -9.73
CA PHE A 797 38.68 -9.85 -10.26
C PHE A 797 37.68 -10.10 -11.39
N SER A 798 36.58 -9.37 -11.38
CA SER A 798 35.65 -9.29 -12.49
C SER A 798 35.19 -7.84 -12.66
N LYS A 799 35.24 -7.37 -13.93
CA LYS A 799 34.69 -6.06 -14.33
C LYS A 799 33.18 -5.96 -14.08
N SER A 800 32.51 -7.09 -13.88
CA SER A 800 31.08 -7.15 -13.55
C SER A 800 30.76 -6.67 -12.14
N GLY A 801 31.76 -6.38 -11.31
CA GLY A 801 31.61 -5.60 -10.09
C GLY A 801 32.23 -6.20 -8.83
N TYR A 802 33.13 -7.15 -8.97
CA TYR A 802 33.70 -7.90 -7.84
C TYR A 802 35.22 -7.86 -7.82
N PHE A 803 35.76 -7.62 -6.64
CA PHE A 803 37.14 -7.88 -6.30
C PHE A 803 37.21 -8.67 -4.99
N ILE A 804 37.98 -9.75 -4.99
CA ILE A 804 38.28 -10.56 -3.82
C ILE A 804 39.78 -10.79 -3.72
N TYR A 805 40.32 -10.67 -2.52
CA TYR A 805 41.70 -10.97 -2.20
C TYR A 805 41.77 -12.00 -1.06
N LYS A 806 42.57 -13.04 -1.26
CA LYS A 806 42.95 -14.03 -0.26
C LYS A 806 44.47 -13.93 -0.03
N SER A 807 44.90 -13.63 1.20
CA SER A 807 46.32 -13.47 1.53
C SER A 807 47.13 -14.75 1.30
N SER A 808 48.44 -14.61 1.15
CA SER A 808 49.37 -15.71 0.89
C SER A 808 49.42 -16.76 2.01
N ASP A 809 49.17 -16.35 3.25
CA ASP A 809 49.00 -17.23 4.42
C ASP A 809 47.57 -17.82 4.55
N GLY A 810 46.65 -17.39 3.69
CA GLY A 810 45.24 -17.77 3.69
C GLY A 810 44.47 -17.31 4.93
N LEU A 811 44.99 -16.38 5.73
CA LEU A 811 44.33 -15.90 6.95
C LEU A 811 43.37 -14.75 6.70
N THR A 812 43.57 -13.97 5.63
CA THR A 812 42.79 -12.77 5.30
C THR A 812 42.00 -12.97 4.03
N HIS A 813 40.69 -12.74 4.09
CA HIS A 813 39.82 -12.57 2.93
C HIS A 813 39.24 -11.14 2.93
N LEU A 814 39.44 -10.42 1.82
CA LEU A 814 38.93 -9.07 1.62
C LEU A 814 38.07 -9.02 0.36
N SER A 815 36.93 -8.35 0.42
CA SER A 815 36.09 -8.05 -0.74
C SER A 815 35.90 -6.55 -0.91
N LEU A 816 35.80 -6.13 -2.16
CA LEU A 816 35.32 -4.82 -2.58
C LEU A 816 34.32 -5.00 -3.73
N VAL A 817 33.18 -4.33 -3.65
CA VAL A 817 32.13 -4.41 -4.68
C VAL A 817 31.76 -3.05 -5.24
N SER A 818 31.61 -2.97 -6.56
CA SER A 818 31.03 -1.82 -7.25
C SER A 818 30.73 -2.13 -8.70
N GLY A 819 29.49 -1.92 -9.12
CA GLY A 819 29.03 -2.22 -10.48
C GLY A 819 27.52 -2.24 -10.56
N TRP A 820 26.95 -1.84 -11.71
CA TRP A 820 25.49 -1.82 -11.86
C TRP A 820 25.02 -2.30 -13.24
N HIS A 821 24.54 -3.53 -13.27
CA HIS A 821 24.08 -4.20 -14.49
C HIS A 821 22.58 -4.51 -14.43
N SER A 822 22.10 -4.94 -13.27
CA SER A 822 20.70 -5.24 -12.96
C SER A 822 20.36 -4.77 -11.54
N HIS A 823 19.08 -4.45 -11.32
CA HIS A 823 18.54 -4.10 -9.99
C HIS A 823 17.87 -5.26 -9.27
N VAL A 824 17.68 -6.42 -9.94
CA VAL A 824 16.78 -7.50 -9.47
C VAL A 824 17.25 -8.12 -8.15
N HIS A 825 18.56 -8.22 -7.94
CA HIS A 825 19.18 -8.76 -6.71
C HIS A 825 20.34 -7.92 -6.16
N LYS A 826 20.52 -6.71 -6.71
CA LYS A 826 21.51 -5.73 -6.26
C LYS A 826 20.99 -4.93 -5.07
N GLN A 827 21.89 -4.53 -4.19
CA GLN A 827 21.64 -3.62 -3.07
C GLN A 827 22.35 -2.28 -3.28
N ASN A 828 22.10 -1.30 -2.41
CA ASN A 828 22.86 -0.05 -2.35
C ASN A 828 24.22 -0.23 -1.65
N ASP A 829 24.94 -1.28 -2.02
CA ASP A 829 26.19 -1.75 -1.44
C ASP A 829 27.44 -1.30 -2.22
N GLU A 830 27.31 -0.33 -3.13
CA GLU A 830 28.45 0.22 -3.87
C GLU A 830 29.56 0.68 -2.92
N LEU A 831 30.81 0.33 -3.25
CA LEU A 831 32.02 0.55 -2.45
C LEU A 831 32.08 -0.20 -1.12
N SER A 832 31.11 -1.06 -0.81
CA SER A 832 31.13 -1.86 0.42
C SER A 832 32.35 -2.76 0.45
N ILE A 833 32.96 -2.88 1.64
CA ILE A 833 34.06 -3.81 1.90
C ILE A 833 33.66 -4.86 2.91
N PHE A 834 34.11 -6.09 2.70
CA PHE A 834 34.01 -7.19 3.65
C PHE A 834 35.41 -7.65 4.02
N LEU A 835 35.68 -7.90 5.29
CA LEU A 835 37.00 -8.29 5.80
C LEU A 835 36.87 -9.41 6.82
N TYR A 836 37.46 -10.55 6.50
CA TYR A 836 37.65 -11.70 7.38
C TYR A 836 39.13 -11.91 7.65
N HIS A 837 39.52 -12.04 8.91
CA HIS A 837 40.90 -12.30 9.30
C HIS A 837 40.96 -13.23 10.51
N LYS A 838 41.84 -14.23 10.50
CA LYS A 838 42.07 -15.19 11.61
C LYS A 838 40.77 -15.72 12.23
N ASP A 839 39.88 -16.20 11.37
CA ASP A 839 38.60 -16.80 11.75
C ASP A 839 37.57 -15.85 12.39
N HIS A 840 37.73 -14.55 12.17
CA HIS A 840 36.79 -13.52 12.59
C HIS A 840 36.32 -12.66 11.41
N ILE A 841 35.01 -12.44 11.31
CA ILE A 841 34.43 -11.41 10.45
C ILE A 841 34.62 -10.05 11.13
N ILE A 842 35.55 -9.25 10.61
CA ILE A 842 35.85 -7.90 11.09
C ILE A 842 34.88 -6.91 10.47
N PHE A 843 34.93 -6.75 9.14
CA PHE A 843 33.98 -5.93 8.39
C PHE A 843 32.98 -6.83 7.70
N ASP A 844 31.71 -6.57 7.97
CA ASP A 844 30.61 -7.42 7.54
C ASP A 844 29.68 -6.70 6.56
N ASP A 845 28.70 -7.45 6.08
CA ASP A 845 27.61 -6.98 5.23
C ASP A 845 26.24 -7.36 5.84
N PRO A 846 25.20 -6.52 5.69
CA PRO A 846 23.84 -6.81 6.14
C PRO A 846 23.29 -8.15 5.64
N GLY A 847 23.61 -8.55 4.41
CA GLY A 847 23.05 -9.73 3.75
C GLY A 847 21.54 -9.63 3.48
N TYR A 848 20.90 -10.77 3.18
CA TYR A 848 19.51 -10.82 2.70
C TYR A 848 18.65 -11.92 3.33
N THR A 849 17.36 -11.62 3.52
CA THR A 849 16.35 -12.56 4.00
C THR A 849 15.01 -12.38 3.29
N GLU A 850 14.32 -13.50 3.06
CA GLU A 850 12.96 -13.54 2.53
C GLU A 850 11.88 -13.71 3.63
N PHE A 851 12.30 -13.82 4.89
CA PHE A 851 11.43 -14.14 6.03
C PHE A 851 11.00 -12.91 6.85
N ARG A 852 11.34 -11.70 6.38
CA ARG A 852 11.02 -10.44 7.06
C ARG A 852 9.97 -9.62 6.29
N PRO A 853 9.25 -8.71 6.97
CA PRO A 853 8.37 -7.75 6.30
C PRO A 853 9.12 -6.94 5.23
N TRP A 854 8.43 -6.55 4.17
CA TRP A 854 9.05 -5.88 3.03
C TRP A 854 9.75 -4.55 3.41
N GLY A 855 9.23 -3.82 4.41
CA GLY A 855 9.89 -2.61 4.91
C GLY A 855 11.28 -2.87 5.49
N GLU A 856 11.43 -3.93 6.30
CA GLU A 856 12.74 -4.33 6.85
C GLU A 856 13.69 -4.83 5.76
N ILE A 857 13.18 -5.54 4.75
CA ILE A 857 13.98 -5.95 3.60
C ILE A 857 14.49 -4.72 2.83
N LEU A 858 13.68 -3.68 2.66
CA LEU A 858 14.12 -2.44 2.01
C LEU A 858 15.21 -1.72 2.82
N GLU A 859 15.15 -1.75 4.15
CA GLU A 859 16.22 -1.21 5.00
C GLU A 859 17.53 -2.00 4.80
N LEU A 860 17.47 -3.34 4.78
CA LEU A 860 18.64 -4.20 4.54
C LEU A 860 19.29 -3.92 3.17
N LYS A 861 18.48 -3.63 2.15
CA LYS A 861 18.97 -3.31 0.79
C LYS A 861 19.48 -1.86 0.64
N SER A 862 19.24 -1.00 1.63
CA SER A 862 19.63 0.40 1.58
C SER A 862 21.11 0.59 1.89
N GLU A 863 21.68 1.72 1.50
CA GLU A 863 23.07 2.06 1.76
C GLU A 863 23.38 2.13 3.25
N THR A 864 22.36 2.23 4.11
CA THR A 864 22.45 2.57 5.53
C THR A 864 23.51 1.77 6.28
N TRP A 865 23.52 0.44 6.12
CA TRP A 865 24.30 -0.46 6.97
C TRP A 865 25.55 -1.04 6.30
N HIS A 866 25.71 -0.91 4.98
CA HIS A 866 26.91 -1.39 4.29
C HIS A 866 28.18 -0.65 4.72
N SER A 867 29.33 -1.32 4.57
CA SER A 867 30.67 -0.78 4.85
C SER A 867 31.16 0.15 3.73
N ASN A 868 30.32 1.11 3.34
CA ASN A 868 30.58 2.13 2.31
C ASN A 868 30.70 3.53 2.95
N PHE A 869 30.60 4.60 2.17
CA PHE A 869 30.49 5.95 2.72
C PHE A 869 29.34 6.73 2.08
N ILE A 870 28.77 7.64 2.85
CA ILE A 870 27.65 8.49 2.44
C ILE A 870 28.01 9.96 2.62
N VAL A 871 27.57 10.79 1.69
CA VAL A 871 27.64 12.25 1.81
C VAL A 871 26.29 12.72 2.34
N GLU A 872 26.30 13.40 3.49
CA GLU A 872 25.10 13.96 4.10
C GLU A 872 24.40 14.90 3.12
N ASN A 873 23.07 14.94 3.15
CA ASN A 873 22.22 15.70 2.22
C ASN A 873 22.34 15.32 0.73
N LYS A 874 23.01 14.22 0.39
CA LYS A 874 23.08 13.69 -0.99
C LYS A 874 22.38 12.33 -1.03
N GLU A 875 21.18 12.31 -1.58
CA GLU A 875 20.39 11.10 -1.72
C GLU A 875 21.00 10.15 -2.77
N TRP A 876 20.88 8.85 -2.51
CA TRP A 876 21.14 7.81 -3.50
C TRP A 876 19.97 7.74 -4.49
N SER A 877 20.27 7.48 -5.76
CA SER A 877 19.25 7.26 -6.80
C SER A 877 18.38 6.06 -6.45
N ASP A 878 17.15 6.02 -6.97
CA ASP A 878 16.30 4.83 -6.87
C ASP A 878 17.05 3.60 -7.42
N MET A 879 16.88 2.44 -6.78
CA MET A 879 17.49 1.19 -7.22
C MET A 879 17.09 0.79 -8.65
N VAL A 880 15.94 1.25 -9.16
CA VAL A 880 15.57 0.95 -10.56
C VAL A 880 16.34 1.80 -11.58
N GLU A 881 16.94 2.92 -11.17
CA GLU A 881 17.74 3.77 -12.04
C GLU A 881 19.15 3.18 -12.24
N LYS A 882 19.53 2.93 -13.50
CA LYS A 882 20.89 2.48 -13.83
C LYS A 882 21.88 3.66 -13.76
N PRO A 883 22.85 3.68 -12.84
CA PRO A 883 23.88 4.71 -12.80
C PRO A 883 24.82 4.59 -14.00
N SER A 884 25.40 5.72 -14.41
CA SER A 884 26.28 5.80 -15.59
C SER A 884 27.74 5.45 -15.33
N GLY A 885 28.17 5.28 -14.07
CA GLY A 885 29.60 5.26 -13.70
C GLY A 885 30.01 4.26 -12.61
N SER A 886 29.15 3.30 -12.27
CA SER A 886 29.47 2.25 -11.29
C SER A 886 30.41 1.20 -11.88
N LYS A 887 31.65 1.10 -11.37
CA LYS A 887 32.68 0.18 -11.88
C LYS A 887 33.74 -0.16 -10.83
N ILE A 888 34.52 -1.20 -11.13
CA ILE A 888 35.72 -1.60 -10.38
C ILE A 888 36.88 -1.90 -11.34
N GLU A 889 38.10 -1.55 -10.95
CA GLU A 889 39.30 -1.65 -11.77
C GLU A 889 40.51 -2.08 -10.93
N LEU A 890 41.19 -3.16 -11.35
CA LEU A 890 42.45 -3.60 -10.78
C LEU A 890 43.60 -2.79 -11.41
N ILE A 891 44.33 -2.03 -10.60
CA ILE A 891 45.35 -1.07 -11.05
C ILE A 891 46.74 -1.68 -11.09
N SER A 892 47.11 -2.46 -10.08
CA SER A 892 48.42 -3.11 -9.95
C SER A 892 48.31 -4.37 -9.12
N ASP A 893 49.14 -5.38 -9.40
CA ASP A 893 49.28 -6.60 -8.60
C ASP A 893 50.37 -6.48 -7.52
N SER A 894 51.25 -5.47 -7.60
CA SER A 894 52.34 -5.25 -6.63
C SER A 894 52.77 -3.77 -6.57
N PRO A 895 52.51 -3.06 -5.44
CA PRO A 895 51.57 -3.47 -4.39
C PRO A 895 50.17 -3.65 -4.98
N LEU A 896 49.39 -4.57 -4.41
CA LEU A 896 48.06 -4.89 -4.93
C LEU A 896 47.14 -3.67 -4.74
N SER A 897 46.62 -3.12 -5.83
CA SER A 897 45.79 -1.91 -5.80
C SER A 897 44.54 -2.04 -6.67
N VAL A 898 43.39 -1.68 -6.10
CA VAL A 898 42.08 -1.73 -6.76
C VAL A 898 41.31 -0.44 -6.50
N VAL A 899 40.64 0.07 -7.53
CA VAL A 899 39.79 1.27 -7.45
C VAL A 899 38.36 0.89 -7.81
N ALA A 900 37.42 1.30 -6.97
CA ALA A 900 35.99 1.20 -7.23
C ALA A 900 35.37 2.59 -7.26
N GLU A 901 34.38 2.80 -8.13
CA GLU A 901 33.67 4.06 -8.31
C GLU A 901 32.18 3.84 -8.45
N HIS A 902 31.35 4.79 -8.02
CA HIS A 902 29.92 4.82 -8.32
C HIS A 902 29.38 6.25 -8.47
N SER A 903 28.26 6.37 -9.17
CA SER A 903 27.53 7.62 -9.41
C SER A 903 26.07 7.56 -8.94
N ARG A 904 25.82 6.81 -7.86
CA ARG A 904 24.47 6.68 -7.28
C ARG A 904 23.96 7.99 -6.67
N ASN A 905 24.85 8.84 -6.18
CA ASN A 905 24.49 10.20 -5.78
C ASN A 905 24.49 11.10 -7.03
N LYS A 906 23.36 11.72 -7.35
CA LYS A 906 23.23 12.56 -8.56
C LYS A 906 24.34 13.64 -8.58
N LYS A 907 25.06 13.72 -9.71
CA LYS A 907 26.18 14.66 -9.97
C LYS A 907 27.44 14.45 -9.13
N LEU A 908 27.53 13.37 -8.35
CA LEU A 908 28.73 13.00 -7.61
C LEU A 908 29.29 11.69 -8.15
N ILE A 909 30.60 11.58 -8.10
CA ILE A 909 31.32 10.34 -8.29
C ILE A 909 32.08 10.09 -7.00
N SER A 910 31.69 9.03 -6.31
CA SER A 910 32.34 8.54 -5.11
C SER A 910 33.25 7.39 -5.51
N SER A 911 34.49 7.41 -5.05
CA SER A 911 35.46 6.35 -5.31
C SER A 911 36.18 5.90 -4.05
N ARG A 912 36.58 4.63 -4.06
CA ARG A 912 37.37 3.97 -3.01
C ARG A 912 38.56 3.29 -3.66
N ASN A 913 39.75 3.66 -3.25
CA ASN A 913 41.00 2.99 -3.63
C ASN A 913 41.50 2.15 -2.45
N LEU A 914 41.79 0.88 -2.69
CA LEU A 914 42.44 -0.01 -1.74
C LEU A 914 43.86 -0.30 -2.22
N ILE A 915 44.84 -0.19 -1.31
CA ILE A 915 46.21 -0.69 -1.49
C ILE A 915 46.47 -1.72 -0.39
N ILE A 916 46.89 -2.92 -0.77
CA ILE A 916 47.04 -4.07 0.13
C ILE A 916 48.51 -4.48 0.14
N GLU A 917 49.12 -4.44 1.34
CA GLU A 917 50.52 -4.74 1.58
C GLU A 917 50.64 -5.62 2.83
N ASP A 918 50.87 -6.92 2.66
CA ASP A 918 50.98 -7.91 3.74
C ASP A 918 49.83 -7.83 4.76
N ASN A 919 50.09 -7.26 5.93
CA ASN A 919 49.14 -7.10 7.04
C ASN A 919 48.54 -5.68 7.13
N ILE A 920 48.71 -4.85 6.10
CA ILE A 920 48.21 -3.47 6.03
C ILE A 920 47.27 -3.32 4.83
N ILE A 921 46.11 -2.71 5.08
CA ILE A 921 45.16 -2.29 4.04
C ILE A 921 45.00 -0.77 4.14
N LEU A 922 45.40 -0.05 3.10
CA LEU A 922 45.17 1.38 2.97
C LEU A 922 43.87 1.61 2.19
N ILE A 923 42.97 2.39 2.75
CA ILE A 923 41.68 2.74 2.16
C ILE A 923 41.67 4.24 1.89
N LYS A 924 41.42 4.66 0.66
CA LYS A 924 41.26 6.06 0.30
C LYS A 924 39.89 6.29 -0.33
N ASP A 925 39.04 6.97 0.41
CA ASP A 925 37.73 7.41 -0.05
C ASP A 925 37.86 8.81 -0.68
N CYS A 926 37.24 9.01 -1.84
CA CYS A 926 37.30 10.26 -2.61
C CYS A 926 35.91 10.61 -3.16
N ILE A 927 35.60 11.90 -3.18
CA ILE A 927 34.39 12.45 -3.80
C ILE A 927 34.81 13.47 -4.85
N SER A 928 34.26 13.33 -6.05
CA SER A 928 34.46 14.25 -7.17
C SER A 928 33.13 14.59 -7.85
N GLY A 929 33.12 15.61 -8.72
CA GLY A 929 31.90 16.13 -9.34
C GLY A 929 31.47 17.49 -8.78
N GLU A 930 30.18 17.62 -8.41
CA GLU A 930 29.64 18.84 -7.79
C GLU A 930 30.38 19.23 -6.49
N ASP A 931 30.42 20.53 -6.19
CA ASP A 931 31.11 21.00 -4.99
C ASP A 931 30.37 20.59 -3.72
N VAL A 932 30.98 19.68 -2.95
CA VAL A 932 30.52 19.23 -1.63
C VAL A 932 31.30 19.89 -0.48
N SER A 933 31.90 21.06 -0.73
CA SER A 933 32.64 21.79 0.32
C SER A 933 31.72 22.15 1.49
N GLY A 934 32.03 21.62 2.67
CA GLY A 934 31.25 21.83 3.89
C GLY A 934 30.21 20.75 4.18
N GLU A 935 29.96 19.83 3.25
CA GLU A 935 29.12 18.66 3.53
C GLU A 935 29.87 17.67 4.42
N VAL A 936 29.10 16.93 5.21
CA VAL A 936 29.61 15.90 6.10
C VAL A 936 29.65 14.56 5.37
N THR A 937 30.81 13.92 5.34
CA THR A 937 30.97 12.56 4.85
C THR A 937 31.04 11.58 6.02
N LYS A 938 30.19 10.55 5.98
CA LYS A 938 30.14 9.46 6.97
C LYS A 938 30.70 8.19 6.33
N HIS A 939 31.91 7.81 6.72
CA HIS A 939 32.59 6.59 6.30
C HIS A 939 32.23 5.47 7.27
N LYS A 940 31.74 4.34 6.76
CA LYS A 940 31.07 3.32 7.58
C LYS A 940 31.75 1.97 7.42
N PHE A 941 31.81 1.23 8.53
CA PHE A 941 32.35 -0.12 8.61
C PHE A 941 31.48 -0.93 9.56
N MET A 942 30.69 -1.86 9.05
CA MET A 942 29.87 -2.74 9.89
C MET A 942 30.77 -3.78 10.55
N ILE A 943 30.65 -3.97 11.87
CA ILE A 943 31.40 -4.98 12.62
C ILE A 943 30.44 -5.94 13.33
N SER A 944 30.74 -7.24 13.28
CA SER A 944 29.84 -8.29 13.81
C SER A 944 30.51 -9.23 14.81
N GLU A 945 31.74 -9.68 14.59
CA GLU A 945 32.42 -10.64 15.48
C GLU A 945 33.51 -10.00 16.35
N VAL A 946 33.67 -8.67 16.24
CA VAL A 946 34.62 -7.89 17.02
C VAL A 946 33.94 -6.79 17.85
N VAL A 947 34.62 -6.33 18.90
CA VAL A 947 34.28 -5.18 19.75
C VAL A 947 35.25 -4.05 19.43
N ALA A 948 34.71 -2.83 19.33
CA ALA A 948 35.49 -1.65 19.00
C ALA A 948 35.81 -0.79 20.22
N TYR A 949 37.09 -0.44 20.39
CA TYR A 949 37.56 0.52 21.38
C TYR A 949 38.12 1.75 20.67
N ILE A 950 37.41 2.88 20.79
CA ILE A 950 37.80 4.13 20.14
C ILE A 950 38.87 4.85 20.98
N ASN A 951 39.98 5.19 20.35
CA ASN A 951 41.03 6.04 20.91
C ASN A 951 41.42 7.12 19.89
N HIS A 952 40.87 8.32 20.09
CA HIS A 952 41.03 9.47 19.19
C HIS A 952 40.69 9.13 17.72
N ASN A 953 41.70 9.10 16.85
CA ASN A 953 41.55 8.80 15.42
C ASN A 953 41.69 7.32 15.08
N SER A 954 41.92 6.46 16.08
CA SER A 954 42.09 5.03 15.90
C SER A 954 41.00 4.23 16.62
N VAL A 955 40.71 3.05 16.11
CA VAL A 955 39.80 2.08 16.72
C VAL A 955 40.49 0.72 16.74
N SER A 956 40.72 0.18 17.93
CA SER A 956 41.19 -1.19 18.12
C SER A 956 39.99 -2.14 18.10
N LEU A 957 40.10 -3.24 17.36
CA LEU A 957 39.04 -4.22 17.13
C LEU A 957 39.44 -5.56 17.76
N HIS A 958 38.76 -5.92 18.84
CA HIS A 958 39.06 -7.12 19.62
C HIS A 958 38.02 -8.21 19.36
N SER A 959 38.45 -9.46 19.31
CA SER A 959 37.53 -10.60 19.16
C SER A 959 36.52 -10.65 20.30
N LYS A 960 35.24 -10.86 19.98
CA LYS A 960 34.18 -11.06 20.99
C LYS A 960 34.38 -12.31 21.85
N THR A 961 35.16 -13.29 21.39
CA THR A 961 35.28 -14.59 22.06
C THR A 961 36.47 -14.69 23.02
N ASN A 962 37.60 -14.06 22.69
CA ASN A 962 38.84 -14.17 23.47
C ASN A 962 39.53 -12.81 23.74
N ASP A 963 38.91 -11.69 23.33
CA ASP A 963 39.38 -10.32 23.55
C ASP A 963 40.78 -10.00 23.00
N LEU A 964 41.30 -10.85 22.09
CA LEU A 964 42.54 -10.56 21.35
C LEU A 964 42.29 -9.44 20.35
N GLU A 965 43.21 -8.48 20.27
CA GLU A 965 43.19 -7.45 19.22
C GLU A 965 43.46 -8.11 17.86
N ILE A 966 42.47 -8.11 16.97
CA ILE A 966 42.54 -8.77 15.65
C ILE A 966 42.93 -7.75 14.57
N ALA A 967 42.49 -6.51 14.72
CA ALA A 967 42.81 -5.44 13.80
C ALA A 967 42.71 -4.06 14.46
N LYS A 968 43.34 -3.07 13.84
CA LYS A 968 43.22 -1.65 14.20
C LYS A 968 42.97 -0.82 12.95
N ILE A 969 41.95 0.04 12.98
CA ILE A 969 41.69 1.02 11.92
C ILE A 969 42.05 2.43 12.39
N GLU A 970 42.83 3.15 11.60
CA GLU A 970 43.33 4.49 11.89
C GLU A 970 42.89 5.46 10.78
N ALA A 971 42.21 6.55 11.13
CA ALA A 971 41.84 7.60 10.20
C ALA A 971 42.90 8.70 10.13
N ILE A 972 43.31 9.10 8.93
CA ILE A 972 44.31 10.15 8.73
C ILE A 972 43.62 11.53 8.61
N GLY A 973 44.10 12.49 9.40
CA GLY A 973 43.57 13.85 9.46
C GLY A 973 42.42 14.02 10.46
N SER A 974 41.62 15.08 10.28
CA SER A 974 40.54 15.43 11.21
C SER A 974 39.25 14.61 10.97
N GLY A 975 38.52 14.37 12.06
CA GLY A 975 37.20 13.73 12.08
C GLY A 975 36.92 13.08 13.44
N THR A 976 35.80 12.36 13.54
CA THR A 976 35.42 11.66 14.79
C THR A 976 34.82 10.30 14.51
N TRP A 977 35.22 9.31 15.32
CA TRP A 977 34.61 7.98 15.33
C TRP A 977 33.39 7.95 16.23
N ASN A 978 32.34 7.26 15.79
CA ASN A 978 31.16 6.93 16.57
C ASN A 978 30.74 5.49 16.28
N ILE A 979 30.15 4.82 17.28
CA ILE A 979 29.50 3.52 17.10
C ILE A 979 28.00 3.76 17.00
N LYS A 980 27.39 3.22 15.94
CA LYS A 980 25.94 3.21 15.75
C LYS A 980 25.43 1.77 15.73
N GLU A 981 24.12 1.63 15.82
CA GLU A 981 23.45 0.36 15.61
C GLU A 981 23.37 0.02 14.12
N GLY A 982 23.74 -1.21 13.76
CA GLY A 982 23.51 -1.81 12.46
C GLY A 982 22.69 -3.09 12.60
N LYS A 983 22.22 -3.64 11.48
CA LYS A 983 21.51 -4.92 11.44
C LYS A 983 22.12 -5.82 10.38
N ARG A 984 22.22 -7.12 10.68
CA ARG A 984 22.61 -8.13 9.70
C ARG A 984 21.78 -9.40 9.80
N VAL A 985 21.70 -10.13 8.70
CA VAL A 985 21.05 -11.44 8.62
C VAL A 985 22.04 -12.55 9.02
N CYS A 986 21.62 -13.40 9.95
CA CYS A 986 22.40 -14.56 10.40
C CYS A 986 22.39 -15.70 9.35
N SER A 987 23.25 -16.69 9.55
CA SER A 987 23.37 -17.86 8.65
C SER A 987 22.09 -18.68 8.51
N ASP A 988 21.19 -18.67 9.49
CA ASP A 988 19.90 -19.36 9.44
C ASP A 988 18.85 -18.69 8.54
N ARG A 989 19.21 -17.54 7.94
CA ARG A 989 18.39 -16.70 7.04
C ARG A 989 17.16 -16.06 7.70
N LYS A 990 16.81 -16.41 8.94
CA LYS A 990 15.56 -16.01 9.60
C LYS A 990 15.81 -14.94 10.67
N VAL A 991 16.90 -15.07 11.39
CA VAL A 991 17.27 -14.15 12.46
C VAL A 991 17.99 -12.95 11.86
N VAL A 992 17.49 -11.76 12.22
CA VAL A 992 18.18 -10.49 11.99
C VAL A 992 18.71 -10.06 13.36
N GLU A 993 20.02 -9.95 13.47
CA GLU A 993 20.68 -9.55 14.71
C GLU A 993 21.16 -8.11 14.64
N VAL A 994 21.23 -7.48 15.81
CA VAL A 994 21.81 -6.15 15.98
C VAL A 994 23.32 -6.28 16.08
N CYS A 995 24.02 -5.48 15.27
CA CYS A 995 25.47 -5.39 15.26
C CYS A 995 25.90 -3.92 15.38
N ASN A 996 27.21 -3.68 15.40
CA ASN A 996 27.76 -2.33 15.50
C ASN A 996 28.15 -1.81 14.12
N LEU A 997 27.93 -0.53 13.89
CA LEU A 997 28.36 0.20 12.70
C LEU A 997 29.33 1.29 13.12
N LEU A 998 30.61 1.13 12.80
CA LEU A 998 31.61 2.17 13.01
C LEU A 998 31.44 3.25 11.98
N VAL A 999 31.35 4.50 12.43
CA VAL A 999 31.15 5.66 11.56
C VAL A 999 32.22 6.71 11.85
N PHE A 1000 33.09 6.96 10.88
CA PHE A 1000 34.00 8.10 10.90
C PHE A 1000 33.37 9.28 10.17
N THR A 1001 33.22 10.40 10.87
CA THR A 1001 32.62 11.62 10.33
C THR A 1001 33.71 12.62 9.97
N SER A 1002 33.74 13.10 8.72
CA SER A 1002 34.71 14.09 8.24
C SER A 1002 34.10 15.11 7.29
N PHE A 1003 34.76 16.27 7.11
CA PHE A 1003 34.35 17.33 6.18
C PHE A 1003 35.20 17.36 4.90
N SER A 1004 36.01 16.32 4.68
CA SER A 1004 36.97 16.29 3.58
C SER A 1004 36.37 15.59 2.36
N LYS A 1005 36.72 16.09 1.16
CA LYS A 1005 36.44 15.40 -0.11
C LYS A 1005 37.25 14.11 -0.28
N SER A 1006 38.29 13.93 0.53
CA SER A 1006 39.08 12.71 0.55
C SER A 1006 39.46 12.31 1.97
N LYS A 1007 39.39 11.01 2.27
CA LYS A 1007 39.74 10.48 3.58
C LYS A 1007 40.51 9.18 3.43
N ASP A 1008 41.67 9.14 4.09
CA ASP A 1008 42.53 7.97 4.12
C ASP A 1008 42.35 7.23 5.46
N PHE A 1009 42.28 5.91 5.40
CA PHE A 1009 42.31 5.00 6.53
C PHE A 1009 43.42 3.98 6.36
N LYS A 1010 44.03 3.58 7.47
CA LYS A 1010 44.96 2.46 7.55
C LYS A 1010 44.38 1.39 8.44
N VAL A 1011 44.17 0.19 7.91
CA VAL A 1011 43.79 -0.99 8.68
C VAL A 1011 45.04 -1.85 8.86
N THR A 1012 45.44 -2.11 10.09
CA THR A 1012 46.53 -3.02 10.45
C THR A 1012 45.93 -4.31 11.00
N LEU A 1013 46.37 -5.45 10.48
CA LEU A 1013 45.96 -6.80 10.90
C LEU A 1013 47.03 -7.39 11.82
N TYR A 1014 46.62 -8.06 12.89
CA TYR A 1014 47.51 -8.60 13.93
C TYR A 1014 47.49 -10.10 14.01
#